data_AF-A0A8D3DRD0-F1
#
_entry.id   AF-A0A8D3DRD0-F1
#
_cell.length_a   1.000
_cell.length_b   1.000
_cell.length_c   1.000
_cell.angle_alpha   90.00
_cell.angle_beta   90.00
_cell.angle_gamma   90.00
#
_symmetry.space_group_name_H-M   'P 1'
#
loop_
_entity.id
_entity.type
_entity.pdbx_description
1 polymer ?
#
loop_
_entity_poly.entity_id
_entity_poly.type
_entity_poly.pdbx_seq_one_letter_code
_entity_poly.pdbx_strand_id
1 'polypeptide(L)'
;MDFLLLVLRKLLNSNSRYVKIILMSATINCRQFAEYFGTPIRGKMNPAYVFEVQGAPYAIEEFYLDDLHKLFPYRIDLHHPDDPHISAEIYNLAISLIQSFDESEGKYSSVLVFLPGIHEISYMQEALAKLVHKRLQVYPLHSTVTLEEQNGVFLLPVPGYRKVILSTNIAESSVTVPDVKYVIDFCLARQLVCDQDTNYQCLRLTWASKTNCNQRRGRAGRVSKGYCYRLVTKEFWRSEIPDYMIPEMLLAPLATIMLKVKLLDMGDPRSVLSTALSPPNLADIVRTILQLKEMGALSVKSVGKDHNEDGELTFLGRVLAHLPVDLYLGKMIVLGHVFGCLDECLIIAASHSPKSFFAIPSMQQLAGHRSKLAFARGTPSDSIAFVNAFKVCSSQPQDELYWGKENFIQIKRIREVAELYEDLKKRASQFNINVPDSSQPSDYTSTHRQKFILQVVIAGAFYPNYFVQGEMDEDLASRELSGFNPRTTVMLRSLPPFSFLYYKQLQSLFRLCGQVKAISFESSRAYVEFYRTSQDSGVLPEVSLALLLAQQRPSMELSVYHTEQIEKCAGNRHIIHMRYARVDVDFQSQSVSPVGVLSSTADPDKLPPNPLFVVNITEVVDVGHFWGFQADEASLEKQRHLTAEINKRTLHPVTVSLYPNLRCLAPYSEVAEPSLYYRAKILHIRGNTVEVFFLDFGNTANTACSSLRELPSDLLSHPFQAHEFQVCGMRPSAQSIILGDQWSSRARDRFRTLVNGNSFIVSLYSILHNVMRVELLINTETTNTSVADILVEDGHALKVEESFDSKVTKKLGLLTVRPDKMCLGETLLIFWGGKLHRFRKTCMNAVHLNGPRSPHMINFHSLMSLSSRTVCIERDSINSLALNENPHYKHQRMLVARTVSVNSTGSTCILLRDTSLMPDIPGLPALVTMFTSRTCYTGALCGLGWNSQTQEGILPERDVELTFDVKFDVDDITKINALRVAINRLVCDGPCGTLHLGPDKIGHLQEECRDSLIRSHSASSSHCTEMKPKYPKCRHCHLALVLSSAVTRDVSPSFYSIK
;
A
#
# COMPACT_ATOMS: atom_id res chain seq x y z
N MET A 1 22.96 23.91 -4.24
CA MET A 1 24.02 24.93 -4.09
C MET A 1 24.40 25.53 -5.44
N ASP A 2 24.62 24.73 -6.47
CA ASP A 2 25.04 25.19 -7.82
C ASP A 2 24.18 26.31 -8.40
N PHE A 3 22.85 26.16 -8.32
CA PHE A 3 21.91 27.22 -8.75
C PHE A 3 22.09 28.53 -7.96
N LEU A 4 22.34 28.45 -6.65
CA LEU A 4 22.61 29.64 -5.84
C LEU A 4 23.90 30.32 -6.28
N LEU A 5 24.96 29.57 -6.60
CA LEU A 5 26.22 30.14 -7.11
C LEU A 5 26.01 30.88 -8.45
N LEU A 6 25.17 30.35 -9.33
CA LEU A 6 24.77 31.02 -10.57
C LEU A 6 24.03 32.33 -10.28
N VAL A 7 23.00 32.29 -9.42
CA VAL A 7 22.23 33.48 -9.03
C VAL A 7 23.16 34.54 -8.42
N LEU A 8 24.03 34.13 -7.49
CA LEU A 8 25.00 35.01 -6.86
C LEU A 8 25.94 35.64 -7.89
N ARG A 9 26.51 34.86 -8.81
CA ARG A 9 27.41 35.38 -9.85
C ARG A 9 26.73 36.44 -10.72
N LYS A 10 25.47 36.21 -11.11
CA LYS A 10 24.70 37.14 -11.95
C LYS A 10 24.31 38.42 -11.19
N LEU A 11 23.91 38.29 -9.93
CA LEU A 11 23.49 39.42 -9.09
C LEU A 11 24.65 40.21 -8.49
N LEU A 12 25.82 39.60 -8.28
CA LEU A 12 27.00 40.25 -7.72
C LEU A 12 27.44 41.46 -8.55
N ASN A 13 27.32 41.36 -9.88
CA ASN A 13 27.68 42.45 -10.79
C ASN A 13 26.56 43.49 -10.95
N SER A 14 25.32 43.15 -10.63
CA SER A 14 24.13 43.93 -10.99
C SER A 14 23.48 44.67 -9.80
N ASN A 15 23.51 44.10 -8.60
CA ASN A 15 22.60 44.52 -7.51
C ASN A 15 23.28 45.28 -6.36
N SER A 16 24.42 44.81 -5.82
CA SER A 16 25.10 45.53 -4.72
C SER A 16 26.59 45.24 -4.63
N ARG A 17 27.40 46.29 -4.71
CA ARG A 17 28.88 46.23 -4.56
C ARG A 17 29.34 45.99 -3.12
N TYR A 18 28.43 46.11 -2.14
CA TYR A 18 28.76 45.96 -0.71
C TYR A 18 28.61 44.53 -0.20
N VAL A 19 27.87 43.68 -0.92
CA VAL A 19 27.70 42.27 -0.53
C VAL A 19 29.03 41.54 -0.72
N LYS A 20 29.52 40.91 0.35
CA LYS A 20 30.71 40.06 0.33
C LYS A 20 30.27 38.60 0.35
N ILE A 21 30.85 37.79 -0.54
CA ILE A 21 30.58 36.36 -0.64
C ILE A 21 31.84 35.62 -0.18
N ILE A 22 31.68 34.72 0.79
CA ILE A 22 32.76 33.84 1.28
C ILE A 22 32.35 32.40 0.96
N LEU A 23 33.10 31.75 0.09
CA LEU A 23 32.89 30.34 -0.25
C LEU A 23 33.83 29.48 0.57
N MET A 24 33.27 28.50 1.28
CA MET A 24 34.03 27.54 2.09
C MET A 24 33.96 26.16 1.43
N SER A 25 35.11 25.54 1.16
CA SER A 25 35.21 24.19 0.61
C SER A 25 36.15 23.36 1.49
N ALA A 26 35.72 22.13 1.79
CA ALA A 26 36.55 21.13 2.48
C ALA A 26 37.44 20.33 1.53
N THR A 27 37.38 20.60 0.21
CA THR A 27 38.04 19.81 -0.84
C THR A 27 39.07 20.63 -1.60
N ILE A 28 40.04 19.94 -2.22
CA ILE A 28 41.19 20.52 -2.93
C ILE A 28 40.77 21.35 -4.19
N ASN A 29 39.54 21.20 -4.70
CA ASN A 29 39.10 21.86 -5.93
C ASN A 29 38.61 23.30 -5.72
N CYS A 30 39.31 24.10 -4.92
CA CYS A 30 39.00 25.52 -4.72
C CYS A 30 39.27 26.38 -5.96
N ARG A 31 40.10 25.89 -6.90
CA ARG A 31 40.47 26.60 -8.13
C ARG A 31 39.28 26.83 -9.06
N GLN A 32 38.43 25.83 -9.25
CA GLN A 32 37.23 25.98 -10.10
C GLN A 32 36.30 27.08 -9.58
N PHE A 33 36.07 27.14 -8.26
CA PHE A 33 35.29 28.22 -7.66
C PHE A 33 35.96 29.58 -7.83
N ALA A 34 37.28 29.64 -7.66
CA ALA A 34 38.04 30.87 -7.83
C ALA A 34 37.96 31.41 -9.26
N GLU A 35 38.09 30.55 -10.27
CA GLU A 35 37.96 30.90 -11.68
C GLU A 35 36.52 31.31 -12.04
N TYR A 36 35.52 30.58 -11.54
CA TYR A 36 34.11 30.86 -11.82
C TYR A 36 33.65 32.23 -11.29
N PHE A 37 34.14 32.64 -10.12
CA PHE A 37 33.93 33.97 -9.53
C PHE A 37 35.01 34.99 -9.91
N GLY A 38 35.77 34.72 -10.98
CA GLY A 38 36.79 35.65 -11.47
C GLY A 38 36.20 37.01 -11.84
N THR A 39 36.99 38.06 -11.60
CA THR A 39 36.60 39.45 -11.90
C THR A 39 37.45 40.02 -13.03
N PRO A 40 36.84 40.77 -13.98
CA PRO A 40 37.58 41.40 -15.06
C PRO A 40 38.33 42.64 -14.53
N ILE A 41 39.66 42.59 -14.53
CA ILE A 41 40.54 43.69 -14.14
C ILE A 41 41.49 43.99 -15.32
N ARG A 42 41.42 45.21 -15.87
CA ARG A 42 42.25 45.66 -17.02
C ARG A 42 42.20 44.71 -18.24
N GLY A 43 41.02 44.20 -18.55
CA GLY A 43 40.81 43.29 -19.70
C GLY A 43 41.28 41.85 -19.50
N LYS A 44 41.76 41.48 -18.29
CA LYS A 44 42.10 40.10 -17.92
C LYS A 44 41.17 39.61 -16.80
N MET A 45 40.76 38.34 -16.88
CA MET A 45 39.95 37.70 -15.85
C MET A 45 40.86 37.22 -14.73
N ASN A 46 40.76 37.82 -13.54
CA ASN A 46 41.55 37.42 -12.37
C ASN A 46 40.70 36.51 -11.47
N PRO A 47 41.20 35.32 -11.06
CA PRO A 47 40.47 34.41 -10.19
C PRO A 47 40.28 35.01 -8.79
N ALA A 48 39.23 34.58 -8.09
CA ALA A 48 38.99 34.99 -6.71
C ALA A 48 40.09 34.46 -5.76
N TYR A 49 40.32 35.18 -4.66
CA TYR A 49 41.35 34.82 -3.70
C TYR A 49 40.99 33.55 -2.93
N VAL A 50 41.94 32.61 -2.81
CA VAL A 50 41.79 31.35 -2.07
C VAL A 50 42.62 31.41 -0.80
N PHE A 51 41.99 31.17 0.35
CA PHE A 51 42.65 31.07 1.65
C PHE A 51 42.58 29.63 2.16
N GLU A 52 43.74 29.01 2.42
CA GLU A 52 43.82 27.65 2.95
C GLU A 52 43.94 27.67 4.48
N VAL A 53 42.99 27.01 5.16
CA VAL A 53 43.00 26.84 6.62
C VAL A 53 43.68 25.51 6.96
N GLN A 54 44.82 25.55 7.65
CA GLN A 54 45.48 24.34 8.11
C GLN A 54 44.82 23.81 9.39
N GLY A 55 44.38 22.55 9.36
CA GLY A 55 44.01 21.78 10.55
C GLY A 55 45.06 20.70 10.82
N ALA A 56 45.23 20.31 12.09
CA ALA A 56 46.11 19.21 12.49
C ALA A 56 45.31 17.97 12.90
N PRO A 57 44.80 17.16 11.95
CA PRO A 57 44.23 15.85 12.28
C PRO A 57 45.34 14.90 12.78
N TYR A 58 44.98 13.93 13.61
CA TYR A 58 45.91 12.86 13.99
C TYR A 58 46.30 12.04 12.75
N ALA A 59 47.49 11.43 12.79
CA ALA A 59 47.97 10.59 11.69
C ALA A 59 47.01 9.42 11.40
N ILE A 60 46.78 9.14 10.11
CA ILE A 60 45.92 8.05 9.64
C ILE A 60 46.72 7.18 8.68
N GLU A 61 46.83 5.90 8.96
CA GLU A 61 47.44 4.92 8.04
C GLU A 61 46.40 4.31 7.11
N GLU A 62 46.76 4.13 5.84
CA GLU A 62 45.89 3.61 4.79
C GLU A 62 46.38 2.26 4.30
N PHE A 63 45.48 1.29 4.26
CA PHE A 63 45.71 -0.06 3.77
C PHE A 63 44.74 -0.35 2.63
N TYR A 64 45.25 -1.03 1.60
CA TYR A 64 44.47 -1.46 0.44
C TYR A 64 44.37 -2.99 0.44
N LEU A 65 43.54 -3.53 -0.45
CA LEU A 65 43.31 -4.97 -0.57
C LEU A 65 44.64 -5.75 -0.68
N ASP A 66 45.56 -5.29 -1.52
CA ASP A 66 46.89 -5.92 -1.73
C ASP A 66 47.75 -6.00 -0.46
N ASP A 67 47.56 -5.05 0.47
CA ASP A 67 48.27 -5.04 1.75
C ASP A 67 47.70 -6.08 2.72
N LEU A 68 46.40 -6.40 2.57
CA LEU A 68 45.66 -7.36 3.39
C LEU A 68 45.92 -8.81 2.99
N HIS A 69 46.30 -9.08 1.73
CA HIS A 69 46.62 -10.43 1.26
C HIS A 69 47.72 -11.12 2.08
N LYS A 70 48.62 -10.33 2.68
CA LYS A 70 49.69 -10.83 3.56
C LYS A 70 49.17 -11.28 4.92
N LEU A 71 48.03 -10.75 5.37
CA LEU A 71 47.42 -11.01 6.67
C LEU A 71 46.31 -12.06 6.59
N PHE A 72 45.57 -12.07 5.49
CA PHE A 72 44.46 -12.99 5.24
C PHE A 72 44.58 -13.53 3.81
N PRO A 73 44.92 -14.82 3.61
CA PRO A 73 44.92 -15.41 2.28
C PRO A 73 43.47 -15.50 1.78
N TYR A 74 43.15 -14.76 0.71
CA TYR A 74 41.84 -14.75 0.07
C TYR A 74 42.00 -14.97 -1.45
N ARG A 75 40.97 -15.53 -2.09
CA ARG A 75 40.81 -15.50 -3.55
C ARG A 75 39.61 -14.61 -3.85
N ILE A 76 39.87 -13.40 -4.32
CA ILE A 76 38.84 -12.42 -4.69
C ILE A 76 38.99 -12.16 -6.19
N ASP A 77 37.90 -12.24 -6.94
CA ASP A 77 37.88 -11.83 -8.34
C ASP A 77 38.16 -10.33 -8.45
N LEU A 78 38.92 -9.93 -9.47
CA LEU A 78 39.27 -8.52 -9.66
C LEU A 78 38.00 -7.68 -9.87
N HIS A 79 37.94 -6.53 -9.17
CA HIS A 79 36.84 -5.57 -9.31
C HIS A 79 36.71 -5.13 -10.76
N HIS A 80 35.49 -5.22 -11.32
CA HIS A 80 35.20 -4.68 -12.65
C HIS A 80 34.73 -3.22 -12.53
N PRO A 81 35.31 -2.25 -13.27
CA PRO A 81 34.95 -0.83 -13.15
C PRO A 81 33.45 -0.58 -13.39
N ASP A 82 32.89 -1.21 -14.42
CA ASP A 82 31.50 -1.01 -14.86
C ASP A 82 30.46 -1.82 -14.08
N ASP A 83 30.88 -2.78 -13.24
CA ASP A 83 29.97 -3.65 -12.48
C ASP A 83 30.28 -3.62 -10.98
N PRO A 84 29.95 -2.49 -10.30
CA PRO A 84 30.19 -2.34 -8.88
C PRO A 84 29.29 -3.30 -8.09
N HIS A 85 29.89 -4.27 -7.40
CA HIS A 85 29.20 -5.21 -6.53
C HIS A 85 30.06 -5.59 -5.32
N ILE A 86 29.45 -6.23 -4.32
CA ILE A 86 30.16 -6.76 -3.14
C ILE A 86 30.05 -8.28 -3.15
N SER A 87 31.18 -8.97 -3.34
CA SER A 87 31.24 -10.43 -3.28
C SER A 87 31.20 -10.95 -1.83
N ALA A 88 30.84 -12.21 -1.64
CA ALA A 88 30.79 -12.84 -0.33
C ALA A 88 32.17 -12.87 0.37
N GLU A 89 33.23 -13.02 -0.42
CA GLU A 89 34.62 -13.03 0.04
C GLU A 89 35.04 -11.68 0.65
N ILE A 90 34.58 -10.57 0.06
CA ILE A 90 34.86 -9.22 0.60
C ILE A 90 34.14 -9.01 1.93
N TYR A 91 32.88 -9.48 2.06
CA TYR A 91 32.20 -9.48 3.36
C TYR A 91 32.97 -10.30 4.39
N ASN A 92 33.42 -11.51 4.03
CA ASN A 92 34.22 -12.35 4.91
C ASN A 92 35.53 -11.68 5.33
N LEU A 93 36.22 -11.00 4.41
CA LEU A 93 37.42 -10.23 4.72
C LEU A 93 37.14 -9.10 5.71
N ALA A 94 36.06 -8.34 5.52
CA ALA A 94 35.65 -7.30 6.46
C ALA A 94 35.32 -7.87 7.85
N ILE A 95 34.70 -9.06 7.91
CA ILE A 95 34.44 -9.77 9.16
C ILE A 95 35.76 -10.19 9.83
N SER A 96 36.72 -10.76 9.08
CA SER A 96 38.04 -11.13 9.60
C SER A 96 38.82 -9.92 10.13
N LEU A 97 38.73 -8.77 9.46
CA LEU A 97 39.30 -7.51 9.95
C LEU A 97 38.68 -7.12 11.30
N ILE A 98 37.34 -7.10 11.40
CA ILE A 98 36.64 -6.79 12.66
C ILE A 98 37.06 -7.74 13.78
N GLN A 99 37.19 -9.04 13.51
CA GLN A 99 37.65 -10.04 14.46
C GLN A 99 39.08 -9.77 14.93
N SER A 100 39.99 -9.47 13.99
CA SER A 100 41.38 -9.14 14.31
C SER A 100 41.48 -7.86 15.16
N PHE A 101 40.61 -6.88 14.89
CA PHE A 101 40.57 -5.67 15.68
C PHE A 101 40.08 -5.96 17.10
N ASP A 102 39.04 -6.79 17.28
CA ASP A 102 38.54 -7.20 18.61
C ASP A 102 39.60 -7.92 19.46
N GLU A 103 40.54 -8.60 18.82
CA GLU A 103 41.69 -9.28 19.46
C GLU A 103 42.85 -8.33 19.77
N SER A 104 42.98 -7.22 19.04
CA SER A 104 44.00 -6.16 19.28
C SER A 104 43.66 -5.23 20.46
N GLU A 105 44.66 -4.53 21.01
CA GLU A 105 44.54 -3.73 22.24
C GLU A 105 43.36 -2.73 22.26
N GLY A 106 42.68 -2.67 23.41
CA GLY A 106 41.71 -1.63 23.80
C GLY A 106 40.34 -1.74 23.15
N LYS A 107 39.35 -2.32 23.85
CA LYS A 107 37.94 -2.38 23.41
C LYS A 107 37.18 -1.04 23.45
N TYR A 108 37.86 0.04 23.84
CA TYR A 108 37.32 1.40 23.88
C TYR A 108 37.24 2.07 22.50
N SER A 109 37.78 1.45 21.45
CA SER A 109 37.81 2.00 20.10
C SER A 109 36.75 1.36 19.19
N SER A 110 36.11 2.20 18.38
CA SER A 110 35.00 1.83 17.52
C SER A 110 35.44 1.57 16.07
N VAL A 111 34.75 0.63 15.43
CA VAL A 111 34.92 0.32 14.00
C VAL A 111 33.77 0.93 13.21
N LEU A 112 34.07 1.74 12.20
CA LEU A 112 33.09 2.31 11.28
C LEU A 112 33.23 1.64 9.90
N VAL A 113 32.17 0.99 9.45
CA VAL A 113 32.13 0.28 8.16
C VAL A 113 31.24 1.04 7.19
N PHE A 114 31.78 1.46 6.05
CA PHE A 114 31.02 2.12 4.99
C PHE A 114 30.50 1.09 3.99
N LEU A 115 29.17 0.95 3.94
CA LEU A 115 28.41 0.09 3.04
C LEU A 115 27.48 0.97 2.16
N PRO A 116 27.12 0.54 0.95
CA PRO A 116 26.40 1.39 0.01
C PRO A 116 24.90 1.57 0.32
N GLY A 117 24.27 0.67 1.08
CA GLY A 117 22.83 0.71 1.34
C GLY A 117 22.36 -0.16 2.49
N ILE A 118 21.05 -0.14 2.74
CA ILE A 118 20.41 -0.86 3.86
C ILE A 118 20.51 -2.39 3.70
N HIS A 119 20.41 -2.91 2.47
CA HIS A 119 20.50 -4.34 2.22
C HIS A 119 21.87 -4.89 2.61
N GLU A 120 22.93 -4.18 2.24
CA GLU A 120 24.31 -4.52 2.57
C GLU A 120 24.58 -4.38 4.07
N ILE A 121 24.00 -3.37 4.72
CA ILE A 121 24.03 -3.20 6.19
C ILE A 121 23.37 -4.39 6.88
N SER A 122 22.15 -4.76 6.49
CA SER A 122 21.43 -5.90 7.09
C SER A 122 22.16 -7.22 6.89
N TYR A 123 22.71 -7.46 5.69
CA TYR A 123 23.52 -8.65 5.42
C TYR A 123 24.74 -8.75 6.33
N MET A 124 25.50 -7.65 6.46
CA MET A 124 26.67 -7.60 7.33
C MET A 124 26.29 -7.75 8.81
N GLN A 125 25.17 -7.17 9.24
CA GLN A 125 24.64 -7.30 10.60
C GLN A 125 24.28 -8.76 10.91
N GLU A 126 23.58 -9.45 10.01
CA GLU A 126 23.26 -10.87 10.15
C GLU A 126 24.52 -11.74 10.19
N ALA A 127 25.51 -11.44 9.34
CA ALA A 127 26.77 -12.16 9.31
C ALA A 127 27.56 -12.00 10.63
N LEU A 128 27.60 -10.78 11.18
CA LEU A 128 28.23 -10.50 12.46
C LEU A 128 27.46 -11.12 13.64
N ALA A 129 26.13 -11.20 13.57
CA ALA A 129 25.30 -11.82 14.62
C ALA A 129 25.58 -13.32 14.80
N LYS A 130 26.07 -14.01 13.75
CA LYS A 130 26.50 -15.42 13.82
C LYS A 130 27.77 -15.62 14.66
N LEU A 131 28.51 -14.55 14.96
CA LEU A 131 29.72 -14.60 15.80
C LEU A 131 29.38 -14.57 17.30
N VAL A 132 28.55 -15.52 17.75
CA VAL A 132 27.97 -15.55 19.11
C VAL A 132 29.03 -15.54 20.23
N HIS A 133 30.25 -16.01 19.95
CA HIS A 133 31.37 -16.04 20.90
C HIS A 133 32.12 -14.71 21.05
N LYS A 134 31.85 -13.71 20.19
CA LYS A 134 32.50 -12.40 20.22
C LYS A 134 31.61 -11.37 20.91
N ARG A 135 32.21 -10.45 21.67
CA ARG A 135 31.49 -9.38 22.38
C ARG A 135 31.38 -8.14 21.50
N LEU A 136 30.55 -8.21 20.47
CA LEU A 136 30.33 -7.09 19.53
C LEU A 136 28.98 -6.42 19.79
N GLN A 137 28.94 -5.09 19.74
CA GLN A 137 27.72 -4.30 19.67
C GLN A 137 27.61 -3.65 18.30
N VAL A 138 26.70 -4.18 17.48
CA VAL A 138 26.53 -3.77 16.08
C VAL A 138 25.38 -2.77 15.96
N TYR A 139 25.66 -1.59 15.43
CA TYR A 139 24.68 -0.52 15.24
C TYR A 139 24.51 -0.21 13.75
N PRO A 140 23.31 -0.40 13.17
CA PRO A 140 23.01 0.05 11.82
C PRO A 140 22.79 1.57 11.82
N LEU A 141 23.45 2.28 10.91
CA LEU A 141 23.32 3.72 10.72
C LEU A 141 22.95 4.02 9.27
N HIS A 142 21.66 4.05 9.01
CA HIS A 142 21.05 4.32 7.70
C HIS A 142 19.93 5.35 7.82
N SER A 143 19.60 6.01 6.71
CA SER A 143 18.58 7.04 6.69
C SER A 143 17.18 6.53 7.10
N THR A 144 16.84 5.27 6.83
CA THR A 144 15.54 4.65 7.15
C THR A 144 15.44 4.06 8.57
N VAL A 145 16.57 3.96 9.28
CA VAL A 145 16.61 3.44 10.66
C VAL A 145 15.96 4.47 11.60
N THR A 146 15.29 4.01 12.67
CA THR A 146 14.58 4.90 13.59
C THR A 146 15.57 5.85 14.30
N LEU A 147 15.09 7.01 14.74
CA LEU A 147 15.98 7.99 15.40
C LEU A 147 16.59 7.43 16.70
N GLU A 148 15.84 6.62 17.44
CA GLU A 148 16.33 5.97 18.68
C GLU A 148 17.51 5.04 18.38
N GLU A 149 17.39 4.21 17.35
CA GLU A 149 18.48 3.33 16.88
C GLU A 149 19.69 4.13 16.39
N GLN A 150 19.49 5.24 15.67
CA GLN A 150 20.59 6.14 15.26
C GLN A 150 21.28 6.79 16.45
N ASN A 151 20.52 7.23 17.45
CA ASN A 151 21.08 7.85 18.67
C ASN A 151 21.90 6.87 19.50
N GLY A 152 21.58 5.57 19.43
CA GLY A 152 22.35 4.51 20.08
C GLY A 152 23.82 4.48 19.67
N VAL A 153 24.18 4.96 18.47
CA VAL A 153 25.56 5.01 17.96
C VAL A 153 26.46 5.93 18.79
N PHE A 154 25.91 6.99 19.39
CA PHE A 154 26.66 7.96 20.19
C PHE A 154 26.91 7.48 21.63
N LEU A 155 26.17 6.46 22.08
CA LEU A 155 26.36 5.90 23.41
C LEU A 155 27.68 5.13 23.47
N LEU A 156 28.36 5.19 24.62
CA LEU A 156 29.56 4.37 24.83
C LEU A 156 29.19 2.87 24.80
N PRO A 157 30.05 2.00 24.25
CA PRO A 157 29.79 0.57 24.30
C PRO A 157 29.80 0.06 25.73
N VAL A 158 29.08 -1.04 25.96
CA VAL A 158 29.10 -1.77 27.23
C VAL A 158 30.53 -2.23 27.51
N PRO A 159 31.06 -2.09 28.75
CA PRO A 159 32.41 -2.51 29.06
C PRO A 159 32.71 -3.95 28.62
N GLY A 160 33.82 -4.13 27.92
CA GLY A 160 34.24 -5.43 27.37
C GLY A 160 33.58 -5.80 26.03
N TYR A 161 32.70 -4.96 25.50
CA TYR A 161 32.19 -5.05 24.13
C TYR A 161 32.87 -4.04 23.21
N ARG A 162 33.01 -4.40 21.93
CA ARG A 162 33.46 -3.50 20.88
C ARG A 162 32.28 -2.99 20.07
N LYS A 163 32.23 -1.67 19.85
CA LYS A 163 31.22 -1.05 19.00
C LYS A 163 31.61 -1.19 17.51
N VAL A 164 30.67 -1.66 16.71
CA VAL A 164 30.77 -1.76 15.25
C VAL A 164 29.60 -0.98 14.65
N ILE A 165 29.90 0.03 13.85
CA ILE A 165 28.91 0.90 13.23
C ILE A 165 28.87 0.58 11.75
N LEU A 166 27.74 0.11 11.26
CA LEU A 166 27.52 -0.20 9.85
C LEU A 166 26.77 0.97 9.21
N SER A 167 27.41 1.75 8.34
CA SER A 167 26.86 3.02 7.87
C SER A 167 26.94 3.22 6.36
N THR A 168 26.06 4.06 5.85
CA THR A 168 26.15 4.65 4.50
C THR A 168 26.94 5.97 4.52
N ASN A 169 26.84 6.76 3.47
CA ASN A 169 27.40 8.12 3.40
C ASN A 169 26.86 9.08 4.50
N ILE A 170 25.84 8.70 5.29
CA ILE A 170 25.38 9.49 6.44
C ILE A 170 26.50 9.76 7.47
N ALA A 171 27.42 8.80 7.69
CA ALA A 171 28.57 8.99 8.57
C ALA A 171 29.72 9.78 7.91
N GLU A 172 29.67 10.00 6.59
CA GLU A 172 30.69 10.75 5.84
C GLU A 172 30.62 12.25 6.11
N SER A 173 29.42 12.78 6.34
CA SER A 173 29.18 14.22 6.55
C SER A 173 28.23 14.49 7.72
N SER A 174 27.05 13.87 7.73
CA SER A 174 25.91 14.25 8.57
C SER A 174 26.02 13.86 10.04
N VAL A 175 26.84 12.85 10.36
CA VAL A 175 26.98 12.33 11.74
C VAL A 175 28.46 12.27 12.13
N THR A 176 28.77 12.72 13.34
CA THR A 176 30.13 12.73 13.89
C THR A 176 30.22 11.83 15.11
N VAL A 177 30.84 10.65 14.95
CA VAL A 177 31.08 9.72 16.05
C VAL A 177 32.51 9.91 16.56
N PRO A 178 32.72 10.24 17.84
CA PRO A 178 34.03 10.66 18.35
C PRO A 178 35.02 9.50 18.54
N ASP A 179 34.56 8.29 18.86
CA ASP A 179 35.37 7.14 19.28
C ASP A 179 35.84 6.22 18.13
N VAL A 180 35.73 6.67 16.88
CA VAL A 180 36.12 5.89 15.70
C VAL A 180 37.64 5.87 15.54
N LYS A 181 38.24 4.67 15.54
CA LYS A 181 39.68 4.45 15.30
C LYS A 181 39.94 3.69 14.00
N TYR A 182 39.05 2.76 13.65
CA TYR A 182 39.16 1.91 12.47
C TYR A 182 38.04 2.23 11.50
N VAL A 183 38.38 2.54 10.25
CA VAL A 183 37.43 2.71 9.14
C VAL A 183 37.64 1.58 8.15
N ILE A 184 36.58 0.84 7.82
CA ILE A 184 36.56 -0.13 6.72
C ILE A 184 35.70 0.48 5.61
N ASP A 185 36.28 0.71 4.45
CA ASP A 185 35.63 1.37 3.32
C ASP A 185 35.53 0.43 2.11
N PHE A 186 34.30 0.05 1.77
CA PHE A 186 34.02 -0.73 0.55
C PHE A 186 34.17 0.12 -0.72
N CYS A 187 34.41 1.44 -0.61
CA CYS A 187 34.57 2.38 -1.72
C CYS A 187 33.36 2.44 -2.66
N LEU A 188 32.18 2.05 -2.18
CA LEU A 188 30.92 2.11 -2.90
C LEU A 188 29.97 3.15 -2.30
N ALA A 189 29.05 3.64 -3.13
CA ALA A 189 27.96 4.53 -2.74
C ALA A 189 26.74 4.28 -3.63
N ARG A 190 25.55 4.63 -3.15
CA ARG A 190 24.37 4.76 -4.01
C ARG A 190 24.22 6.22 -4.42
N GLN A 191 24.16 6.48 -5.72
CA GLN A 191 23.98 7.80 -6.30
C GLN A 191 22.59 7.89 -6.96
N LEU A 192 21.90 9.01 -6.72
CA LEU A 192 20.64 9.31 -7.39
C LEU A 192 20.93 9.75 -8.83
N VAL A 193 20.34 9.04 -9.79
CA VAL A 193 20.49 9.31 -11.22
C VAL A 193 19.11 9.30 -11.86
N CYS A 194 18.91 10.11 -12.89
CA CYS A 194 17.73 10.07 -13.72
C CYS A 194 17.94 9.11 -14.90
N ASP A 195 17.05 8.13 -15.06
CA ASP A 195 17.05 7.22 -16.20
C ASP A 195 16.76 8.01 -17.49
N GLN A 196 17.61 7.86 -18.51
CA GLN A 196 17.53 8.70 -19.72
C GLN A 196 16.29 8.40 -20.56
N ASP A 197 15.74 7.19 -20.49
CA ASP A 197 14.58 6.77 -21.28
C ASP A 197 13.26 7.14 -20.59
N THR A 198 13.15 6.87 -19.29
CA THR A 198 11.90 7.05 -18.52
C THR A 198 11.85 8.34 -17.72
N ASN A 199 12.98 9.00 -17.55
CA ASN A 199 13.17 10.15 -16.67
C ASN A 199 12.78 9.89 -15.19
N TYR A 200 12.70 8.62 -14.80
CA TYR A 200 12.50 8.22 -13.41
C TYR A 200 13.81 8.29 -12.65
N GLN A 201 13.68 8.55 -11.35
CA GLN A 201 14.82 8.53 -10.46
C GLN A 201 15.19 7.08 -10.12
N CYS A 202 16.47 6.74 -10.17
CA CYS A 202 17.01 5.48 -9.70
C CYS A 202 18.21 5.71 -8.77
N LEU A 203 18.36 4.84 -7.77
CA LEU A 203 19.55 4.82 -6.92
C LEU A 203 20.53 3.79 -7.47
N ARG A 204 21.46 4.24 -8.30
CA ARG A 204 22.48 3.37 -8.90
C ARG A 204 23.63 3.14 -7.94
N LEU A 205 24.07 1.89 -7.83
CA LEU A 205 25.30 1.56 -7.12
C LEU A 205 26.49 2.00 -7.97
N THR A 206 27.38 2.80 -7.40
CA THR A 206 28.55 3.36 -8.08
C THR A 206 29.77 3.33 -7.16
N TRP A 207 30.96 3.40 -7.76
CA TRP A 207 32.20 3.64 -7.02
C TRP A 207 32.19 5.04 -6.43
N ALA A 208 32.45 5.15 -5.14
CA ALA A 208 32.58 6.43 -4.45
C ALA A 208 33.85 7.15 -4.92
N SER A 209 33.78 8.48 -5.06
CA SER A 209 34.94 9.24 -5.52
C SER A 209 36.09 9.23 -4.50
N LYS A 210 37.33 9.46 -4.97
CA LYS A 210 38.49 9.60 -4.07
C LYS A 210 38.23 10.67 -3.02
N THR A 211 37.58 11.76 -3.40
CA THR A 211 37.18 12.83 -2.48
C THR A 211 36.28 12.31 -1.37
N ASN A 212 35.24 11.51 -1.68
CA ASN A 212 34.37 10.91 -0.67
C ASN A 212 35.13 9.96 0.24
N CYS A 213 35.90 9.04 -0.33
CA CYS A 213 36.64 8.06 0.45
C CYS A 213 37.73 8.72 1.33
N ASN A 214 38.27 9.87 0.92
CA ASN A 214 39.17 10.67 1.74
C ASN A 214 38.45 11.36 2.91
N GLN A 215 37.18 11.76 2.75
CA GLN A 215 36.35 12.22 3.87
C GLN A 215 36.03 11.07 4.84
N ARG A 216 35.74 9.87 4.33
CA ARG A 216 35.53 8.65 5.12
C ARG A 216 36.78 8.31 5.93
N ARG A 217 37.96 8.33 5.30
CA ARG A 217 39.27 8.18 5.96
C ARG A 217 39.43 9.16 7.12
N GLY A 218 39.09 10.44 6.91
CA GLY A 218 39.18 11.48 7.93
C GLY A 218 38.36 11.23 9.21
N ARG A 219 37.44 10.26 9.21
CA ARG A 219 36.66 9.86 10.40
C ARG A 219 37.48 9.10 11.43
N ALA A 220 38.59 8.48 11.05
CA ALA A 220 39.49 7.75 11.96
C ALA A 220 40.49 8.64 12.73
N GLY A 221 40.80 9.84 12.22
CA GLY A 221 41.89 10.69 12.74
C GLY A 221 41.46 11.81 13.66
N ARG A 222 40.31 11.68 14.33
CA ARG A 222 39.70 12.77 15.12
C ARG A 222 40.19 12.83 16.57
N VAL A 223 40.40 11.67 17.19
CA VAL A 223 40.72 11.57 18.63
C VAL A 223 42.09 10.93 18.88
N SER A 224 42.55 10.07 17.98
CA SER A 224 43.85 9.40 18.10
C SER A 224 44.37 8.98 16.73
N LYS A 225 45.54 8.33 16.69
CA LYS A 225 46.06 7.71 15.47
C LYS A 225 45.03 6.70 14.93
N GLY A 226 44.61 6.92 13.69
CA GLY A 226 43.55 6.16 13.02
C GLY A 226 44.06 5.23 11.93
N TYR A 227 43.20 4.32 11.49
CA TYR A 227 43.48 3.34 10.44
C TYR A 227 42.32 3.26 9.47
N CYS A 228 42.60 3.29 8.17
CA CYS A 228 41.61 3.19 7.10
C CYS A 228 41.95 2.03 6.17
N TYR A 229 41.01 1.09 6.02
CA TYR A 229 41.12 -0.10 5.21
C TYR A 229 40.19 0.02 4.02
N ARG A 230 40.75 0.21 2.82
CA ARG A 230 40.00 0.31 1.57
C ARG A 230 39.96 -1.06 0.90
N LEU A 231 38.77 -1.59 0.65
CA LEU A 231 38.58 -2.94 0.09
C LEU A 231 38.71 -2.97 -1.44
N VAL A 232 39.67 -2.22 -1.97
CA VAL A 232 40.05 -2.16 -3.39
C VAL A 232 41.58 -2.25 -3.51
N THR A 233 42.09 -2.72 -4.65
CA THR A 233 43.54 -2.78 -4.90
C THR A 233 44.12 -1.38 -5.12
N LYS A 234 45.43 -1.21 -4.90
CA LYS A 234 46.13 0.06 -5.14
C LYS A 234 46.09 0.47 -6.62
N GLU A 235 46.14 -0.50 -7.51
CA GLU A 235 46.03 -0.27 -8.95
C GLU A 235 44.63 0.26 -9.31
N PHE A 236 43.57 -0.43 -8.87
CA PHE A 236 42.19 0.00 -9.09
C PHE A 236 41.90 1.38 -8.49
N TRP A 237 42.43 1.67 -7.30
CA TRP A 237 42.33 2.99 -6.69
C TRP A 237 42.97 4.09 -7.56
N ARG A 238 44.09 3.80 -8.23
CA ARG A 238 44.80 4.79 -9.04
C ARG A 238 44.15 5.00 -10.40
N SER A 239 43.74 3.92 -11.08
CA SER A 239 43.26 3.98 -12.47
C SER A 239 41.75 4.15 -12.60
N GLU A 240 40.94 3.48 -11.76
CA GLU A 240 39.49 3.36 -11.98
C GLU A 240 38.65 4.26 -11.07
N ILE A 241 39.06 4.49 -9.82
CA ILE A 241 38.27 5.30 -8.89
C ILE A 241 38.29 6.79 -9.32
N PRO A 242 37.11 7.41 -9.55
CA PRO A 242 37.04 8.80 -10.00
C PRO A 242 37.48 9.76 -8.91
N ASP A 243 38.17 10.84 -9.27
CA ASP A 243 38.65 11.82 -8.28
C ASP A 243 37.50 12.59 -7.60
N TYR A 244 36.45 12.90 -8.37
CA TYR A 244 35.30 13.70 -7.97
C TYR A 244 33.99 13.06 -8.39
N MET A 245 32.93 13.36 -7.64
CA MET A 245 31.55 13.01 -8.01
C MET A 245 31.06 13.88 -9.17
N ILE A 246 30.22 13.30 -10.03
CA ILE A 246 29.46 14.07 -11.01
C ILE A 246 28.48 15.00 -10.26
N PRO A 247 28.45 16.31 -10.54
CA PRO A 247 27.55 17.27 -9.89
C PRO A 247 26.08 16.89 -10.04
N GLU A 248 25.30 17.12 -8.98
CA GLU A 248 23.87 16.78 -8.93
C GLU A 248 23.05 17.50 -10.01
N MET A 249 23.43 18.74 -10.38
CA MET A 249 22.77 19.50 -11.45
C MET A 249 22.81 18.81 -12.82
N LEU A 250 23.73 17.87 -13.03
CA LEU A 250 23.82 17.08 -14.27
C LEU A 250 23.04 15.76 -14.20
N LEU A 251 22.58 15.34 -13.02
CA LEU A 251 22.01 14.02 -12.78
C LEU A 251 20.58 14.04 -12.22
N ALA A 252 20.19 15.13 -11.57
CA ALA A 252 18.91 15.26 -10.89
C ALA A 252 17.88 16.05 -11.72
N PRO A 253 16.58 15.87 -11.45
CA PRO A 253 15.53 16.61 -12.16
C PRO A 253 15.65 18.13 -12.01
N LEU A 254 15.54 18.85 -13.12
CA LEU A 254 15.73 20.30 -13.17
C LEU A 254 14.46 21.11 -12.88
N ALA A 255 13.30 20.46 -12.68
CA ALA A 255 11.99 21.10 -12.65
C ALA A 255 11.88 22.25 -11.61
N THR A 256 12.32 22.02 -10.37
CA THR A 256 12.31 23.04 -9.31
C THR A 256 13.26 24.19 -9.62
N ILE A 257 14.42 23.91 -10.22
CA ILE A 257 15.38 24.95 -10.63
C ILE A 257 14.77 25.79 -11.74
N MET A 258 14.13 25.16 -12.72
CA MET A 258 13.47 25.83 -13.85
C MET A 258 12.39 26.80 -13.39
N LEU A 259 11.52 26.39 -12.45
CA LEU A 259 10.52 27.27 -11.88
C LEU A 259 11.13 28.47 -11.15
N LYS A 260 12.26 28.27 -10.44
CA LYS A 260 12.99 29.38 -9.78
C LYS A 260 13.64 30.32 -10.80
N VAL A 261 14.18 29.81 -11.91
CA VAL A 261 14.72 30.63 -13.00
C VAL A 261 13.62 31.53 -13.58
N LYS A 262 12.44 30.95 -13.85
CA LYS A 262 11.27 31.68 -14.35
C LYS A 262 10.72 32.67 -13.34
N LEU A 263 10.64 32.30 -12.05
CA LEU A 263 10.16 33.18 -10.99
C LEU A 263 11.05 34.41 -10.81
N LEU A 264 12.37 34.25 -10.92
CA LEU A 264 13.34 35.34 -10.79
C LEU A 264 13.49 36.18 -12.07
N ASP A 265 12.73 35.88 -13.13
CA ASP A 265 12.77 36.53 -14.44
C ASP A 265 14.20 36.71 -14.99
N MET A 266 15.01 35.64 -14.88
CA MET A 266 16.43 35.71 -15.27
C MET A 266 16.65 35.60 -16.79
N GLY A 267 15.60 35.56 -17.61
CA GLY A 267 15.66 35.35 -19.06
C GLY A 267 15.41 33.90 -19.49
N ASP A 268 15.75 33.59 -20.75
CA ASP A 268 15.57 32.25 -21.33
C ASP A 268 16.35 31.19 -20.50
N PRO A 269 15.69 30.13 -20.00
CA PRO A 269 16.34 29.16 -19.12
C PRO A 269 17.56 28.46 -19.71
N ARG A 270 17.61 28.23 -21.03
CA ARG A 270 18.76 27.60 -21.71
C ARG A 270 19.98 28.52 -21.57
N SER A 271 19.79 29.80 -21.87
CA SER A 271 20.84 30.82 -21.77
C SER A 271 21.36 31.04 -20.34
N VAL A 272 20.49 30.92 -19.34
CA VAL A 272 20.85 31.11 -17.94
C VAL A 272 21.63 29.91 -17.43
N LEU A 273 21.10 28.70 -17.63
CA LEU A 273 21.71 27.47 -17.13
C LEU A 273 23.04 27.14 -17.83
N SER A 274 23.27 27.60 -19.07
CA SER A 274 24.56 27.45 -19.74
C SER A 274 25.70 28.22 -19.07
N THR A 275 25.39 29.18 -18.19
CA THR A 275 26.40 29.97 -17.45
C THR A 275 26.73 29.39 -16.08
N ALA A 276 26.10 28.27 -15.70
CA ALA A 276 26.34 27.59 -14.43
C ALA A 276 27.75 27.00 -14.36
N LEU A 277 28.20 26.64 -13.15
CA LEU A 277 29.53 26.02 -12.94
C LEU A 277 29.68 24.72 -13.74
N SER A 278 28.63 23.91 -13.75
CA SER A 278 28.54 22.63 -14.48
C SER A 278 27.21 22.59 -15.23
N PRO A 279 27.12 23.14 -16.44
CA PRO A 279 25.84 23.36 -17.13
C PRO A 279 25.15 22.03 -17.50
N PRO A 280 23.82 21.90 -17.28
CA PRO A 280 23.08 20.70 -17.65
C PRO A 280 22.94 20.54 -19.17
N ASN A 281 22.64 19.31 -19.62
CA ASN A 281 22.44 19.05 -21.05
C ASN A 281 21.19 19.77 -21.56
N LEU A 282 21.25 20.25 -22.80
CA LEU A 282 20.11 20.94 -23.43
C LEU A 282 18.86 20.05 -23.54
N ALA A 283 19.05 18.75 -23.80
CA ALA A 283 17.94 17.79 -23.86
C ALA A 283 17.18 17.70 -22.53
N ASP A 284 17.90 17.71 -21.40
CA ASP A 284 17.31 17.65 -20.05
C ASP A 284 16.51 18.91 -19.74
N ILE A 285 16.99 20.07 -20.19
CA ILE A 285 16.28 21.37 -20.08
C ILE A 285 14.97 21.31 -20.88
N VAL A 286 15.02 20.90 -22.15
CA VAL A 286 13.83 20.82 -23.02
C VAL A 286 12.80 19.85 -22.45
N ARG A 287 13.23 18.64 -22.06
CA ARG A 287 12.36 17.64 -21.43
C ARG A 287 11.72 18.17 -20.16
N THR A 288 12.48 18.86 -19.31
CA THR A 288 11.95 19.47 -18.08
C THR A 288 10.88 20.52 -18.37
N ILE A 289 11.05 21.34 -19.42
CA ILE A 289 10.04 22.32 -19.84
C ILE A 289 8.75 21.61 -20.24
N LEU A 290 8.83 20.53 -21.02
CA LEU A 290 7.66 19.73 -21.41
C LEU A 290 6.95 19.14 -20.19
N GLN A 291 7.70 18.59 -19.22
CA GLN A 291 7.12 18.08 -17.97
C GLN A 291 6.39 19.16 -17.16
N LEU A 292 6.94 20.38 -17.10
CA LEU A 292 6.28 21.49 -16.42
C LEU A 292 5.03 21.98 -17.16
N LYS A 293 5.00 21.87 -18.50
CA LYS A 293 3.78 22.11 -19.30
C LYS A 293 2.71 21.05 -19.02
N GLU A 294 3.09 19.78 -18.94
CA GLU A 294 2.18 18.66 -18.60
C GLU A 294 1.59 18.84 -17.20
N MET A 295 2.42 19.23 -16.23
CA MET A 295 1.97 19.54 -14.87
C MET A 295 1.02 20.74 -14.81
N GLY A 296 1.04 21.63 -15.80
CA GLY A 296 0.31 22.89 -15.83
C GLY A 296 1.02 24.04 -15.10
N ALA A 297 2.30 23.86 -14.75
CA ALA A 297 3.14 24.88 -14.12
C ALA A 297 3.65 25.93 -15.13
N LEU A 298 3.78 25.53 -16.39
CA LEU A 298 4.08 26.42 -17.52
C LEU A 298 2.93 26.38 -18.55
N SER A 299 2.70 27.51 -19.21
CA SER A 299 1.71 27.62 -20.30
C SER A 299 2.14 26.78 -21.51
N VAL A 300 1.17 26.14 -22.16
CA VAL A 300 1.38 25.38 -23.42
C VAL A 300 1.69 26.32 -24.59
N LYS A 301 1.13 27.54 -24.61
CA LYS A 301 1.36 28.55 -25.65
C LYS A 301 2.05 29.79 -25.06
N SER A 302 3.14 30.25 -25.68
CA SER A 302 3.73 31.57 -25.37
C SER A 302 2.97 32.64 -26.16
N VAL A 303 2.55 33.71 -25.49
CA VAL A 303 1.86 34.83 -26.14
C VAL A 303 2.91 35.67 -26.87
N GLY A 304 2.87 35.67 -28.21
CA GLY A 304 3.62 36.63 -29.04
C GLY A 304 5.02 36.22 -29.53
N LYS A 305 5.46 34.98 -29.34
CA LYS A 305 6.68 34.42 -29.98
C LYS A 305 6.43 33.00 -30.46
N ASP A 306 6.78 32.71 -31.73
CA ASP A 306 6.65 31.38 -32.39
C ASP A 306 7.54 30.27 -31.79
N HIS A 307 8.15 30.48 -30.62
CA HIS A 307 8.96 29.47 -29.95
C HIS A 307 8.07 28.56 -29.09
N ASN A 308 7.55 27.51 -29.73
CA ASN A 308 6.76 26.45 -29.08
C ASN A 308 7.53 25.66 -27.99
N GLU A 309 8.84 25.90 -27.87
CA GLU A 309 9.78 25.22 -26.98
C GLU A 309 9.89 25.82 -25.57
N ASP A 310 9.30 26.98 -25.30
CA ASP A 310 9.27 27.61 -23.97
C ASP A 310 7.83 27.84 -23.47
N GLY A 311 7.64 28.24 -22.21
CA GLY A 311 6.34 28.54 -21.61
C GLY A 311 6.41 29.61 -20.52
N GLU A 312 5.31 30.37 -20.39
CA GLU A 312 5.13 31.38 -19.34
C GLU A 312 4.70 30.75 -18.02
N LEU A 313 5.12 31.35 -16.90
CA LEU A 313 4.80 30.85 -15.56
C LEU A 313 3.31 31.05 -15.24
N THR A 314 2.60 29.95 -14.97
CA THR A 314 1.16 29.97 -14.63
C THR A 314 0.94 30.35 -13.17
N PHE A 315 -0.31 30.57 -12.75
CA PHE A 315 -0.62 30.76 -11.32
C PHE A 315 -0.19 29.54 -10.50
N LEU A 316 -0.52 28.33 -10.96
CA LEU A 316 -0.04 27.09 -10.34
C LEU A 316 1.49 27.08 -10.27
N GLY A 317 2.19 27.37 -11.37
CA GLY A 317 3.66 27.43 -11.40
C GLY A 317 4.24 28.42 -10.38
N ARG A 318 3.60 29.58 -10.18
CA ARG A 318 3.97 30.56 -9.14
C ARG A 318 3.82 29.98 -7.74
N VAL A 319 2.70 29.34 -7.42
CA VAL A 319 2.48 28.70 -6.11
C VAL A 319 3.54 27.62 -5.88
N LEU A 320 3.74 26.71 -6.85
CA LEU A 320 4.72 25.62 -6.75
C LEU A 320 6.15 26.12 -6.50
N ALA A 321 6.54 27.24 -7.10
CA ALA A 321 7.87 27.82 -6.92
C ALA A 321 8.14 28.35 -5.49
N HIS A 322 7.09 28.67 -4.72
CA HIS A 322 7.19 29.22 -3.36
C HIS A 322 7.06 28.15 -2.26
N LEU A 323 6.50 26.99 -2.58
CA LEU A 323 6.31 25.90 -1.62
C LEU A 323 7.59 25.05 -1.48
N PRO A 324 8.06 24.74 -0.27
CA PRO A 324 9.26 23.93 -0.03
C PRO A 324 8.97 22.41 -0.09
N VAL A 325 8.20 21.97 -1.09
CA VAL A 325 7.84 20.55 -1.29
C VAL A 325 8.03 20.14 -2.75
N ASP A 326 7.96 18.84 -3.01
CA ASP A 326 7.90 18.32 -4.38
C ASP A 326 6.74 18.94 -5.17
N LEU A 327 6.94 19.13 -6.47
CA LEU A 327 5.99 19.86 -7.32
C LEU A 327 4.61 19.17 -7.40
N TYR A 328 4.55 17.85 -7.34
CA TYR A 328 3.27 17.12 -7.33
C TYR A 328 2.54 17.31 -6.00
N LEU A 329 3.26 17.38 -4.87
CA LEU A 329 2.67 17.71 -3.57
C LEU A 329 2.16 19.16 -3.53
N GLY A 330 2.89 20.10 -4.12
CA GLY A 330 2.41 21.48 -4.28
C GLY A 330 1.14 21.54 -5.12
N LYS A 331 1.04 20.76 -6.20
CA LYS A 331 -0.16 20.66 -7.03
C LYS A 331 -1.33 20.08 -6.25
N MET A 332 -1.08 19.08 -5.40
CA MET A 332 -2.08 18.50 -4.50
C MET A 332 -2.64 19.54 -3.52
N ILE A 333 -1.81 20.43 -2.96
CA ILE A 333 -2.29 21.52 -2.08
C ILE A 333 -3.26 22.43 -2.82
N VAL A 334 -2.95 22.83 -4.06
CA VAL A 334 -3.82 23.67 -4.88
C VAL A 334 -5.13 22.96 -5.21
N LEU A 335 -5.07 21.68 -5.62
CA LEU A 335 -6.28 20.88 -5.84
C LEU A 335 -7.09 20.69 -4.55
N GLY A 336 -6.43 20.51 -3.42
CA GLY A 336 -7.07 20.43 -2.10
C GLY A 336 -7.87 21.68 -1.77
N HIS A 337 -7.35 22.86 -2.11
CA HIS A 337 -8.11 24.11 -2.01
C HIS A 337 -9.33 24.12 -2.92
N VAL A 338 -9.17 23.72 -4.19
CA VAL A 338 -10.27 23.71 -5.17
C VAL A 338 -11.43 22.81 -4.74
N PHE A 339 -11.12 21.66 -4.14
CA PHE A 339 -12.12 20.65 -3.75
C PHE A 339 -12.51 20.69 -2.27
N GLY A 340 -12.04 21.68 -1.50
CA GLY A 340 -12.39 21.83 -0.08
C GLY A 340 -11.80 20.73 0.83
N CYS A 341 -10.63 20.18 0.49
CA CYS A 341 -9.87 19.22 1.29
C CYS A 341 -8.43 19.68 1.57
N LEU A 342 -8.24 20.99 1.70
CA LEU A 342 -6.92 21.62 1.85
C LEU A 342 -6.17 21.15 3.10
N ASP A 343 -6.86 21.01 4.24
CA ASP A 343 -6.27 20.59 5.50
C ASP A 343 -5.60 19.20 5.37
N GLU A 344 -6.34 18.21 4.85
CA GLU A 344 -5.80 16.88 4.58
C GLU A 344 -4.63 16.92 3.60
N CYS A 345 -4.73 17.70 2.52
CA CYS A 345 -3.65 17.83 1.54
C CYS A 345 -2.39 18.48 2.12
N LEU A 346 -2.51 19.47 3.00
CA LEU A 346 -1.37 20.06 3.71
C LEU A 346 -0.71 19.04 4.63
N ILE A 347 -1.49 18.23 5.36
CA ILE A 347 -0.96 17.15 6.20
C ILE A 347 -0.21 16.13 5.35
N ILE A 348 -0.79 15.70 4.22
CA ILE A 348 -0.13 14.75 3.30
C ILE A 348 1.17 15.34 2.76
N ALA A 349 1.16 16.60 2.31
CA ALA A 349 2.36 17.27 1.79
C ALA A 349 3.45 17.42 2.87
N ALA A 350 3.06 17.79 4.08
CA ALA A 350 3.96 17.90 5.22
C ALA A 350 4.49 16.54 5.68
N SER A 351 3.72 15.46 5.54
CA SER A 351 4.12 14.10 5.95
C SER A 351 5.10 13.44 4.97
N HIS A 352 5.02 13.77 3.68
CA HIS A 352 5.84 13.17 2.62
C HIS A 352 7.13 13.95 2.29
N SER A 353 7.28 15.16 2.83
CA SER A 353 8.50 15.96 2.70
C SER A 353 9.65 15.47 3.62
N PRO A 354 9.43 15.25 4.94
CA PRO A 354 10.37 14.52 5.78
C PRO A 354 10.25 13.01 5.55
N LYS A 355 11.10 12.24 6.21
CA LYS A 355 10.95 10.78 6.27
C LYS A 355 9.66 10.41 6.99
N SER A 356 9.06 9.28 6.59
CA SER A 356 7.87 8.72 7.23
C SER A 356 7.99 8.72 8.77
N PHE A 357 6.95 9.19 9.45
CA PHE A 357 6.87 9.14 10.91
C PHE A 357 6.36 7.79 11.44
N PHE A 358 5.87 6.89 10.59
CA PHE A 358 5.63 5.51 10.98
C PHE A 358 6.97 4.83 11.23
N ALA A 359 7.17 4.31 12.43
CA ALA A 359 8.29 3.45 12.76
C ALA A 359 7.95 2.02 12.32
N ILE A 360 8.78 1.44 11.47
CA ILE A 360 8.72 0.01 11.17
C ILE A 360 10.08 -0.59 11.60
N PRO A 361 10.27 -0.84 12.91
CA PRO A 361 11.52 -1.40 13.40
C PRO A 361 11.76 -2.78 12.76
N SER A 362 13.02 -3.09 12.45
CA SER A 362 13.41 -4.35 11.79
C SER A 362 12.89 -5.60 12.52
N MET A 363 12.91 -5.58 13.85
CA MET A 363 12.45 -6.69 14.70
C MET A 363 10.92 -6.73 14.91
N GLN A 364 10.19 -5.67 14.55
CA GLN A 364 8.75 -5.52 14.83
C GLN A 364 7.97 -5.05 13.58
N GLN A 365 8.43 -5.44 12.40
CA GLN A 365 7.86 -5.02 11.11
C GLN A 365 6.34 -5.28 11.01
N LEU A 366 5.87 -6.46 11.44
CA LEU A 366 4.43 -6.80 11.40
C LEU A 366 3.59 -5.88 12.29
N ALA A 367 4.12 -5.49 13.46
CA ALA A 367 3.41 -4.64 14.40
C ALA A 367 3.34 -3.19 13.88
N GLY A 368 4.44 -2.69 13.28
CA GLY A 368 4.45 -1.41 12.58
C GLY A 368 3.47 -1.38 11.39
N HIS A 369 3.43 -2.45 10.59
CA HIS A 369 2.45 -2.59 9.50
C HIS A 369 1.01 -2.65 9.98
N ARG A 370 0.73 -3.40 11.05
CA ARG A 370 -0.59 -3.48 11.67
C ARG A 370 -1.06 -2.11 12.12
N SER A 371 -0.18 -1.33 12.75
CA SER A 371 -0.48 0.05 13.16
C SER A 371 -0.85 0.91 11.95
N LYS A 372 -0.01 0.90 10.91
CA LYS A 372 -0.27 1.68 9.68
C LYS A 372 -1.59 1.29 9.01
N LEU A 373 -1.91 -0.01 8.94
CA LEU A 373 -3.20 -0.52 8.45
C LEU A 373 -4.39 -0.04 9.30
N ALA A 374 -4.25 0.00 10.62
CA ALA A 374 -5.28 0.51 11.52
C ALA A 374 -5.57 1.99 11.26
N PHE A 375 -4.53 2.81 11.04
CA PHE A 375 -4.70 4.21 10.66
C PHE A 375 -5.29 4.42 9.27
N ALA A 376 -5.18 3.43 8.37
CA ALA A 376 -5.82 3.48 7.05
C ALA A 376 -7.35 3.38 7.13
N ARG A 377 -7.92 2.88 8.24
CA ARG A 377 -9.37 2.77 8.50
C ARG A 377 -10.14 2.13 7.33
N GLY A 378 -9.63 1.00 6.84
CA GLY A 378 -10.20 0.25 5.72
C GLY A 378 -10.01 0.87 4.33
N THR A 379 -9.41 2.06 4.23
CA THR A 379 -9.10 2.66 2.93
C THR A 379 -7.68 2.27 2.50
N PRO A 380 -7.47 1.61 1.34
CA PRO A 380 -6.16 1.15 0.89
C PRO A 380 -5.27 2.31 0.36
N SER A 381 -4.91 3.25 1.23
CA SER A 381 -4.11 4.45 0.90
C SER A 381 -3.12 4.80 2.01
N ASP A 382 -1.84 4.86 1.65
CA ASP A 382 -0.76 5.30 2.55
C ASP A 382 -0.97 6.77 3.00
N SER A 383 -1.34 7.64 2.06
CA SER A 383 -1.58 9.07 2.33
C SER A 383 -2.72 9.30 3.33
N ILE A 384 -3.80 8.52 3.25
CA ILE A 384 -4.92 8.62 4.21
C ILE A 384 -4.50 8.10 5.59
N ALA A 385 -3.66 7.07 5.66
CA ALA A 385 -3.11 6.61 6.94
C ALA A 385 -2.28 7.72 7.64
N PHE A 386 -1.48 8.48 6.89
CA PHE A 386 -0.75 9.63 7.42
C PHE A 386 -1.69 10.72 7.98
N VAL A 387 -2.75 11.07 7.24
CA VAL A 387 -3.75 12.07 7.69
C VAL A 387 -4.40 11.63 9.00
N ASN A 388 -4.88 10.40 9.06
CA ASN A 388 -5.57 9.89 10.24
C ASN A 388 -4.64 9.83 11.46
N ALA A 389 -3.39 9.38 11.28
CA ALA A 389 -2.42 9.32 12.36
C ALA A 389 -2.07 10.72 12.90
N PHE A 390 -1.85 11.70 12.01
CA PHE A 390 -1.59 13.09 12.39
C PHE A 390 -2.76 13.70 13.16
N LYS A 391 -3.99 13.58 12.63
CA LYS A 391 -5.20 14.11 13.28
C LYS A 391 -5.46 13.49 14.66
N VAL A 392 -5.23 12.18 14.82
CA VAL A 392 -5.35 11.53 16.13
C VAL A 392 -4.29 12.05 17.10
N CYS A 393 -3.03 12.17 16.68
CA CYS A 393 -1.96 12.69 17.51
C CYS A 393 -2.24 14.13 17.99
N SER A 394 -2.74 15.00 17.12
CA SER A 394 -3.07 16.39 17.48
C SER A 394 -4.26 16.50 18.46
N SER A 395 -5.11 15.48 18.52
CA SER A 395 -6.31 15.47 19.38
C SER A 395 -6.09 14.91 20.80
N GLN A 396 -4.95 14.23 21.05
CA GLN A 396 -4.66 13.62 22.35
C GLN A 396 -3.56 14.38 23.10
N PRO A 397 -3.86 14.94 24.29
CA PRO A 397 -2.85 15.68 25.07
C PRO A 397 -2.21 14.91 26.24
N GLN A 398 -2.50 13.61 26.44
CA GLN A 398 -1.93 12.83 27.55
C GLN A 398 -0.89 11.81 27.07
N ASP A 399 0.34 11.96 27.55
CA ASP A 399 1.54 11.13 27.29
C ASP A 399 1.76 10.72 25.82
N GLU A 400 2.05 11.72 24.98
CA GLU A 400 2.37 11.53 23.55
C GLU A 400 3.46 10.48 23.31
N LEU A 401 4.45 10.36 24.20
CA LEU A 401 5.57 9.43 24.04
C LEU A 401 5.11 7.98 24.20
N TYR A 402 4.29 7.70 25.21
CA TYR A 402 3.70 6.38 25.37
C TYR A 402 2.79 6.04 24.18
N TRP A 403 1.92 6.96 23.78
CA TRP A 403 1.04 6.78 22.62
C TRP A 403 1.82 6.50 21.32
N GLY A 404 2.90 7.24 21.07
CA GLY A 404 3.77 7.02 19.93
C GLY A 404 4.41 5.64 19.93
N LYS A 405 4.85 5.17 21.10
CA LYS A 405 5.44 3.83 21.25
C LYS A 405 4.42 2.71 20.99
N GLU A 406 3.21 2.82 21.53
CA GLU A 406 2.15 1.83 21.30
C GLU A 406 1.71 1.77 19.83
N ASN A 407 1.67 2.92 19.17
CA ASN A 407 1.22 3.06 17.79
C ASN A 407 2.34 3.01 16.75
N PHE A 408 3.58 2.69 17.14
CA PHE A 408 4.72 2.65 16.20
C PHE A 408 4.90 3.96 15.41
N ILE A 409 4.85 5.09 16.12
CA ILE A 409 4.94 6.44 15.57
C ILE A 409 6.08 7.21 16.24
N GLN A 410 6.93 7.86 15.43
CA GLN A 410 8.02 8.70 15.91
C GLN A 410 7.50 10.11 16.22
N ILE A 411 7.22 10.40 17.50
CA ILE A 411 6.66 11.69 17.95
C ILE A 411 7.49 12.90 17.49
N LYS A 412 8.82 12.80 17.54
CA LYS A 412 9.69 13.89 17.05
C LYS A 412 9.45 14.20 15.57
N ARG A 413 9.22 13.17 14.74
CA ARG A 413 8.91 13.35 13.31
C ARG A 413 7.53 13.96 13.11
N ILE A 414 6.53 13.56 13.89
CA ILE A 414 5.22 14.23 13.85
C ILE A 414 5.34 15.71 14.19
N ARG A 415 6.18 16.10 15.15
CA ARG A 415 6.42 17.52 15.46
C ARG A 415 7.07 18.27 14.30
N GLU A 416 8.07 17.67 13.64
CA GLU A 416 8.66 18.22 12.41
C GLU A 416 7.61 18.38 11.29
N VAL A 417 6.70 17.41 11.16
CA VAL A 417 5.56 17.48 10.22
C VAL A 417 4.59 18.59 10.61
N ALA A 418 4.29 18.79 11.89
CA ALA A 418 3.42 19.85 12.36
C ALA A 418 4.02 21.24 12.09
N GLU A 419 5.32 21.41 12.32
CA GLU A 419 6.05 22.64 11.99
C GLU A 419 6.01 22.93 10.48
N LEU A 420 6.24 21.92 9.65
CA LEU A 420 6.16 22.07 8.19
C LEU A 420 4.71 22.33 7.72
N TYR A 421 3.72 21.69 8.34
CA TYR A 421 2.31 21.95 8.06
C TYR A 421 1.97 23.43 8.29
N GLU A 422 2.38 24.02 9.41
CA GLU A 422 2.17 25.44 9.68
C GLU A 422 2.93 26.36 8.71
N ASP A 423 4.18 26.02 8.33
CA ASP A 423 4.92 26.77 7.31
C ASP A 423 4.23 26.71 5.94
N LEU A 424 3.75 25.53 5.52
CA LEU A 424 3.02 25.34 4.27
C LEU A 424 1.69 26.09 4.27
N LYS A 425 0.93 26.01 5.37
CA LYS A 425 -0.31 26.76 5.56
C LYS A 425 -0.08 28.27 5.45
N LYS A 426 0.97 28.78 6.09
CA LYS A 426 1.37 30.20 6.03
C LYS A 426 1.83 30.63 4.64
N ARG A 427 2.51 29.77 3.88
CA ARG A 427 2.93 30.09 2.50
C ARG A 427 1.75 30.04 1.53
N ALA A 428 0.85 29.07 1.69
CA ALA A 428 -0.34 28.94 0.87
C ALA A 428 -1.30 30.13 1.07
N SER A 429 -1.44 30.63 2.30
CA SER A 429 -2.31 31.79 2.58
C SER A 429 -1.91 33.07 1.85
N GLN A 430 -0.64 33.22 1.47
CA GLN A 430 -0.17 34.34 0.63
C GLN A 430 -0.85 34.38 -0.75
N PHE A 431 -1.40 33.24 -1.19
CA PHE A 431 -2.14 33.09 -2.45
C PHE A 431 -3.66 33.01 -2.23
N ASN A 432 -4.16 33.47 -1.07
CA ASN A 432 -5.54 33.31 -0.60
C ASN A 432 -6.02 31.84 -0.51
N ILE A 433 -5.08 30.91 -0.33
CA ILE A 433 -5.36 29.49 -0.10
C ILE A 433 -5.38 29.26 1.41
N ASN A 434 -6.55 29.43 2.01
CA ASN A 434 -6.74 29.35 3.46
C ASN A 434 -7.47 28.07 3.88
N VAL A 435 -7.06 27.52 5.01
CA VAL A 435 -7.78 26.42 5.67
C VAL A 435 -8.99 27.04 6.39
N PRO A 436 -10.23 26.57 6.15
CA PRO A 436 -11.40 27.08 6.84
C PRO A 436 -11.35 26.78 8.34
N ASP A 437 -11.79 27.73 9.17
CA ASP A 437 -11.75 27.64 10.64
C ASP A 437 -12.74 26.61 11.23
N SER A 438 -13.67 26.09 10.43
CA SER A 438 -14.71 25.14 10.85
C SER A 438 -14.51 23.75 10.25
N SER A 439 -14.06 22.78 11.05
CA SER A 439 -13.96 21.38 10.63
C SER A 439 -14.64 20.46 11.64
N GLN A 440 -15.98 20.46 11.66
CA GLN A 440 -16.73 19.31 12.17
C GLN A 440 -17.66 18.86 11.05
N PRO A 441 -17.34 17.76 10.34
CA PRO A 441 -18.32 17.11 9.49
C PRO A 441 -19.49 16.70 10.39
N SER A 442 -20.65 17.35 10.22
CA SER A 442 -21.83 17.14 11.05
C SER A 442 -22.48 15.76 10.86
N ASP A 443 -22.00 14.95 9.91
CA ASP A 443 -22.59 13.65 9.54
C ASP A 443 -21.56 12.67 8.93
N TYR A 444 -21.77 11.35 9.10
CA TYR A 444 -20.88 10.28 8.59
C TYR A 444 -20.75 10.30 7.06
N THR A 445 -21.86 10.60 6.38
CA THR A 445 -21.95 10.66 4.91
C THR A 445 -20.98 11.68 4.31
N SER A 446 -20.77 12.79 5.03
CA SER A 446 -19.83 13.84 4.63
C SER A 446 -18.36 13.40 4.73
N THR A 447 -18.04 12.50 5.67
CA THR A 447 -16.69 11.98 5.87
C THR A 447 -16.26 11.07 4.72
N HIS A 448 -17.15 10.19 4.26
CA HIS A 448 -16.86 9.30 3.13
C HIS A 448 -16.80 10.04 1.80
N ARG A 449 -17.72 10.99 1.59
CA ARG A 449 -17.65 11.95 0.48
C ARG A 449 -16.29 12.63 0.43
N GLN A 450 -15.81 13.13 1.57
CA GLN A 450 -14.50 13.77 1.68
C GLN A 450 -13.34 12.80 1.38
N LYS A 451 -13.41 11.55 1.85
CA LYS A 451 -12.40 10.51 1.54
C LYS A 451 -12.32 10.25 0.04
N PHE A 452 -13.45 10.08 -0.63
CA PHE A 452 -13.49 9.88 -2.09
C PHE A 452 -12.89 11.07 -2.83
N ILE A 453 -13.30 12.30 -2.48
CA ILE A 453 -12.76 13.53 -3.06
C ILE A 453 -11.23 13.58 -2.86
N LEU A 454 -10.74 13.26 -1.67
CA LEU A 454 -9.31 13.24 -1.37
C LEU A 454 -8.56 12.20 -2.23
N GLN A 455 -9.12 11.01 -2.46
CA GLN A 455 -8.54 10.02 -3.39
C GLN A 455 -8.47 10.55 -4.82
N VAL A 456 -9.51 11.26 -5.29
CA VAL A 456 -9.51 11.88 -6.62
C VAL A 456 -8.48 13.02 -6.70
N VAL A 457 -8.32 13.83 -5.64
CA VAL A 457 -7.28 14.87 -5.57
C VAL A 457 -5.88 14.27 -5.60
N ILE A 458 -5.64 13.18 -4.86
CA ILE A 458 -4.40 12.40 -4.91
C ILE A 458 -4.13 11.91 -6.34
N ALA A 459 -5.14 11.34 -7.00
CA ALA A 459 -5.03 10.90 -8.39
C ALA A 459 -4.71 12.06 -9.35
N GLY A 460 -5.41 13.19 -9.25
CA GLY A 460 -5.18 14.37 -10.10
C GLY A 460 -3.83 15.04 -9.86
N ALA A 461 -3.32 14.99 -8.62
CA ALA A 461 -2.01 15.52 -8.27
C ALA A 461 -0.89 14.69 -8.90
N PHE A 462 -0.94 13.36 -8.76
CA PHE A 462 0.12 12.45 -9.20
C PHE A 462 -0.02 11.94 -10.64
N TYR A 463 -0.89 12.55 -11.46
CA TYR A 463 -0.89 12.33 -12.91
C TYR A 463 0.53 12.53 -13.49
N PRO A 464 1.05 11.62 -14.33
CA PRO A 464 0.44 10.44 -14.94
C PRO A 464 0.88 9.10 -14.29
N ASN A 465 1.27 9.09 -13.00
CA ASN A 465 1.78 7.91 -12.29
C ASN A 465 0.65 6.91 -11.95
N TYR A 466 -0.01 6.39 -12.99
CA TYR A 466 -1.17 5.52 -12.90
C TYR A 466 -0.82 4.10 -13.34
N PHE A 467 -1.37 3.16 -12.58
CA PHE A 467 -1.19 1.74 -12.78
C PHE A 467 -2.55 1.08 -12.71
N VAL A 468 -2.79 0.10 -13.56
CA VAL A 468 -4.06 -0.63 -13.60
C VAL A 468 -3.85 -2.07 -13.21
N GLN A 469 -4.87 -2.62 -12.57
CA GLN A 469 -4.93 -4.02 -12.23
C GLN A 469 -4.87 -4.90 -13.49
N GLY A 470 -3.96 -5.88 -13.51
CA GLY A 470 -3.84 -6.88 -14.55
C GLY A 470 -4.99 -7.89 -14.53
N GLU A 471 -5.26 -8.49 -15.68
CA GLU A 471 -6.23 -9.58 -15.79
C GLU A 471 -5.79 -10.77 -14.94
N MET A 472 -6.76 -11.36 -14.23
CA MET A 472 -6.54 -12.54 -13.39
C MET A 472 -7.37 -13.68 -13.94
N ASP A 473 -6.77 -14.88 -13.99
CA ASP A 473 -7.49 -16.11 -14.30
C ASP A 473 -8.27 -16.55 -13.06
N GLU A 474 -9.57 -16.21 -13.03
CA GLU A 474 -10.49 -16.56 -11.95
C GLU A 474 -10.55 -18.08 -11.74
N ASP A 475 -10.57 -18.87 -12.83
CA ASP A 475 -10.66 -20.33 -12.78
C ASP A 475 -9.43 -20.93 -12.10
N LEU A 476 -8.24 -20.47 -12.46
CA LEU A 476 -6.99 -20.93 -11.86
C LEU A 476 -6.92 -20.51 -10.38
N ALA A 477 -7.27 -19.26 -10.06
CA ALA A 477 -7.20 -18.76 -8.70
C ALA A 477 -8.16 -19.49 -7.74
N SER A 478 -9.40 -19.74 -8.17
CA SER A 478 -10.39 -20.51 -7.41
C SER A 478 -9.97 -21.96 -7.21
N ARG A 479 -9.38 -22.61 -8.23
CA ARG A 479 -8.83 -23.98 -8.12
C ARG A 479 -7.63 -24.07 -7.18
N GLU A 480 -6.78 -23.04 -7.15
CA GLU A 480 -5.63 -23.01 -6.25
C GLU A 480 -6.03 -22.82 -4.79
N LEU A 481 -7.07 -22.03 -4.52
CA LEU A 481 -7.59 -21.77 -3.18
C LEU A 481 -8.63 -22.81 -2.72
N SER A 482 -8.90 -23.84 -3.52
CA SER A 482 -9.85 -24.94 -3.23
C SER A 482 -11.22 -24.47 -2.73
N GLY A 483 -11.72 -23.33 -3.22
CA GLY A 483 -13.02 -22.77 -2.84
C GLY A 483 -13.09 -22.13 -1.45
N PHE A 484 -11.95 -21.83 -0.80
CA PHE A 484 -11.91 -21.02 0.42
C PHE A 484 -12.01 -19.52 0.10
N ASN A 485 -12.51 -18.72 1.05
CA ASN A 485 -12.69 -17.28 0.86
C ASN A 485 -11.33 -16.53 0.87
N PRO A 486 -10.96 -15.81 -0.20
CA PRO A 486 -9.69 -15.08 -0.28
C PRO A 486 -9.58 -13.90 0.70
N ARG A 487 -10.70 -13.40 1.24
CA ARG A 487 -10.73 -12.28 2.18
C ARG A 487 -10.35 -12.68 3.61
N THR A 488 -10.36 -13.98 3.91
CA THR A 488 -10.13 -14.52 5.27
C THR A 488 -9.06 -15.61 5.31
N THR A 489 -8.61 -16.13 4.17
CA THR A 489 -7.77 -17.33 4.09
C THR A 489 -6.48 -17.10 3.32
N VAL A 490 -5.37 -17.67 3.82
CA VAL A 490 -4.08 -17.74 3.12
C VAL A 490 -3.65 -19.20 2.91
N MET A 491 -2.86 -19.45 1.87
CA MET A 491 -2.39 -20.80 1.53
C MET A 491 -0.88 -20.95 1.79
N LEU A 492 -0.49 -22.13 2.29
CA LEU A 492 0.88 -22.63 2.39
C LEU A 492 1.08 -23.81 1.44
N ARG A 493 2.28 -23.92 0.88
CA ARG A 493 2.72 -25.02 -0.01
C ARG A 493 3.96 -25.70 0.54
N SER A 494 4.27 -26.86 -0.03
CA SER A 494 5.46 -27.67 0.28
C SER A 494 5.47 -28.18 1.72
N LEU A 495 4.29 -28.53 2.25
CA LEU A 495 4.20 -29.14 3.57
C LEU A 495 4.74 -30.59 3.57
N PRO A 496 5.35 -31.02 4.67
CA PRO A 496 5.82 -32.39 4.83
C PRO A 496 4.66 -33.39 4.92
N PRO A 497 4.90 -34.69 4.66
CA PRO A 497 3.93 -35.74 4.93
C PRO A 497 3.47 -35.72 6.40
N PHE A 498 2.20 -36.06 6.64
CA PHE A 498 1.56 -35.96 7.96
C PHE A 498 1.53 -34.54 8.54
N SER A 499 1.42 -33.53 7.66
CA SER A 499 1.37 -32.10 8.00
C SER A 499 0.36 -31.74 9.11
N PHE A 500 -0.78 -32.43 9.15
CA PHE A 500 -1.82 -32.24 10.16
C PHE A 500 -1.35 -32.45 11.60
N LEU A 501 -0.22 -33.13 11.85
CA LEU A 501 0.35 -33.28 13.20
C LEU A 501 0.98 -32.01 13.74
N TYR A 502 1.38 -31.11 12.84
CA TYR A 502 2.13 -29.89 13.16
C TYR A 502 1.24 -28.65 13.22
N TYR A 503 -0.09 -28.82 13.25
CA TYR A 503 -1.07 -27.73 13.26
C TYR A 503 -0.83 -26.70 14.39
N LYS A 504 -0.37 -27.12 15.58
CA LYS A 504 -0.02 -26.20 16.68
C LYS A 504 1.21 -25.35 16.39
N GLN A 505 2.22 -25.92 15.71
CA GLN A 505 3.40 -25.16 15.27
C GLN A 505 2.96 -24.13 14.21
N LEU A 506 2.14 -24.55 13.23
CA LEU A 506 1.59 -23.64 12.23
C LEU A 506 0.76 -22.52 12.87
N GLN A 507 -0.14 -22.83 13.80
CA GLN A 507 -0.90 -21.83 14.56
C GLN A 507 0.01 -20.82 15.26
N SER A 508 1.12 -21.28 15.85
CA SER A 508 2.07 -20.41 16.55
C SER A 508 2.79 -19.43 15.60
N LEU A 509 3.06 -19.82 14.35
CA LEU A 509 3.68 -18.96 13.34
C LEU A 509 2.78 -17.76 12.98
N PHE A 510 1.46 -17.97 12.96
CA PHE A 510 0.49 -16.91 12.63
C PHE A 510 0.02 -16.10 13.83
N ARG A 511 0.50 -16.37 15.05
CA ARG A 511 0.07 -15.69 16.28
C ARG A 511 0.25 -14.18 16.22
N LEU A 512 1.29 -13.69 15.55
CA LEU A 512 1.53 -12.26 15.37
C LEU A 512 0.59 -11.63 14.35
N CYS A 513 0.08 -12.41 13.39
CA CYS A 513 -0.85 -11.94 12.37
C CYS A 513 -2.26 -11.78 12.93
N GLY A 514 -2.75 -12.75 13.71
CA GLY A 514 -4.09 -12.69 14.30
C GLY A 514 -4.54 -14.04 14.85
N GLN A 515 -5.82 -14.12 15.24
CA GLN A 515 -6.40 -15.37 15.73
C GLN A 515 -6.80 -16.27 14.56
N VAL A 516 -6.18 -17.45 14.49
CA VAL A 516 -6.51 -18.49 13.51
C VAL A 516 -7.81 -19.18 13.92
N LYS A 517 -8.77 -19.26 13.00
CA LYS A 517 -10.06 -19.95 13.16
C LYS A 517 -9.90 -21.45 12.87
N ALA A 518 -9.39 -21.80 11.69
CA ALA A 518 -9.22 -23.17 11.25
C ALA A 518 -7.98 -23.33 10.36
N ILE A 519 -7.43 -24.55 10.31
CA ILE A 519 -6.40 -24.94 9.33
C ILE A 519 -6.85 -26.23 8.63
N SER A 520 -7.08 -26.11 7.32
CA SER A 520 -7.45 -27.24 6.46
C SER A 520 -6.24 -27.72 5.68
N PHE A 521 -5.93 -29.00 5.74
CA PHE A 521 -4.82 -29.65 5.05
C PHE A 521 -5.31 -30.39 3.82
N GLU A 522 -4.65 -30.17 2.68
CA GLU A 522 -4.93 -30.88 1.43
C GLU A 522 -3.61 -31.27 0.78
N SER A 523 -3.25 -32.56 0.87
CA SER A 523 -2.00 -33.09 0.35
C SER A 523 -0.77 -32.33 0.90
N SER A 524 -0.08 -31.56 0.06
CA SER A 524 1.08 -30.73 0.42
C SER A 524 0.74 -29.25 0.66
N ARG A 525 -0.56 -28.93 0.78
CA ARG A 525 -1.09 -27.58 0.99
C ARG A 525 -1.79 -27.47 2.34
N ALA A 526 -1.73 -26.28 2.94
CA ALA A 526 -2.59 -25.93 4.07
C ALA A 526 -3.24 -24.58 3.81
N TYR A 527 -4.50 -24.46 4.21
CA TYR A 527 -5.29 -23.24 4.13
C TYR A 527 -5.54 -22.77 5.56
N VAL A 528 -5.11 -21.56 5.86
CA VAL A 528 -5.20 -20.95 7.20
C VAL A 528 -6.26 -19.87 7.15
N GLU A 529 -7.39 -20.11 7.83
CA GLU A 529 -8.50 -19.16 7.92
C GLU A 529 -8.42 -18.35 9.22
N PHE A 530 -8.55 -17.03 9.13
CA PHE A 530 -8.53 -16.13 10.29
C PHE A 530 -9.94 -15.81 10.79
N TYR A 531 -10.04 -15.46 12.07
CA TYR A 531 -11.31 -15.05 12.67
C TYR A 531 -11.72 -13.64 12.21
N ARG A 532 -12.97 -13.49 11.75
CA ARG A 532 -13.58 -12.21 11.41
C ARG A 532 -14.24 -11.61 12.65
N THR A 533 -13.68 -10.52 13.16
CA THR A 533 -14.21 -9.80 14.33
C THR A 533 -15.15 -8.64 13.98
N SER A 534 -15.01 -8.06 12.78
CA SER A 534 -15.80 -6.90 12.31
C SER A 534 -16.83 -7.27 11.25
N GLN A 535 -17.89 -6.46 11.15
CA GLN A 535 -18.92 -6.54 10.10
C GLN A 535 -18.42 -6.03 8.73
N ASP A 536 -17.23 -5.42 8.67
CA ASP A 536 -16.66 -4.91 7.42
C ASP A 536 -16.42 -6.05 6.42
N SER A 537 -17.00 -5.96 5.23
CA SER A 537 -16.94 -7.01 4.22
C SER A 537 -15.62 -7.10 3.43
N GLY A 538 -14.66 -6.21 3.70
CA GLY A 538 -13.34 -6.17 3.05
C GLY A 538 -12.39 -7.30 3.43
N VAL A 539 -11.16 -7.24 2.93
CA VAL A 539 -10.06 -8.15 3.31
C VAL A 539 -9.66 -7.93 4.77
N LEU A 540 -9.51 -9.03 5.52
CA LEU A 540 -9.04 -8.95 6.91
C LEU A 540 -7.59 -8.47 6.98
N PRO A 541 -7.25 -7.51 7.87
CA PRO A 541 -5.87 -7.09 8.10
C PRO A 541 -4.92 -8.25 8.41
N GLU A 542 -5.43 -9.29 9.07
CA GLU A 542 -4.72 -10.54 9.39
C GLU A 542 -4.17 -11.24 8.14
N VAL A 543 -4.92 -11.22 7.03
CA VAL A 543 -4.52 -11.81 5.75
C VAL A 543 -3.36 -11.02 5.15
N SER A 544 -3.44 -9.70 5.15
CA SER A 544 -2.35 -8.83 4.67
C SER A 544 -1.07 -9.00 5.48
N LEU A 545 -1.19 -9.11 6.82
CA LEU A 545 -0.06 -9.39 7.71
C LEU A 545 0.55 -10.78 7.46
N ALA A 546 -0.29 -11.79 7.22
CA ALA A 546 0.18 -13.13 6.89
C ALA A 546 0.92 -13.17 5.55
N LEU A 547 0.48 -12.42 4.54
CA LEU A 547 1.21 -12.32 3.27
C LEU A 547 2.57 -11.60 3.45
N LEU A 548 2.65 -10.61 4.34
CA LEU A 548 3.90 -9.92 4.67
C LEU A 548 4.92 -10.86 5.35
N LEU A 549 4.46 -11.82 6.17
CA LEU A 549 5.33 -12.84 6.77
C LEU A 549 6.15 -13.61 5.73
N ALA A 550 5.58 -13.88 4.55
CA ALA A 550 6.26 -14.61 3.49
C ALA A 550 7.53 -13.90 2.98
N GLN A 551 7.62 -12.59 3.19
CA GLN A 551 8.70 -11.75 2.70
C GLN A 551 9.83 -11.54 3.73
N GLN A 552 9.66 -12.02 4.97
CA GLN A 552 10.66 -11.86 6.04
C GLN A 552 11.69 -12.99 6.09
N ARG A 553 12.87 -12.68 6.61
CA ARG A 553 13.93 -13.65 6.91
C ARG A 553 14.15 -13.75 8.43
N PRO A 554 14.35 -14.95 9.00
CA PRO A 554 14.37 -16.27 8.33
C PRO A 554 12.98 -16.71 7.84
N SER A 555 12.96 -17.41 6.71
CA SER A 555 11.75 -18.01 6.12
C SER A 555 11.09 -18.97 7.10
N MET A 556 9.76 -19.06 7.10
CA MET A 556 9.02 -19.91 8.04
C MET A 556 9.54 -21.35 8.05
N GLU A 557 10.07 -21.77 9.20
CA GLU A 557 10.60 -23.12 9.43
C GLU A 557 9.64 -23.95 10.28
N LEU A 558 9.43 -25.19 9.86
CA LEU A 558 8.71 -26.20 10.63
C LEU A 558 9.71 -27.23 11.15
N SER A 559 9.63 -27.57 12.43
CA SER A 559 10.38 -28.70 12.99
C SER A 559 9.59 -29.98 12.74
N VAL A 560 10.11 -30.87 11.90
CA VAL A 560 9.44 -32.08 11.39
C VAL A 560 10.21 -33.33 11.85
N TYR A 561 9.47 -34.41 12.12
CA TYR A 561 10.04 -35.73 12.41
C TYR A 561 10.30 -36.50 11.12
N HIS A 562 11.31 -37.38 11.10
CA HIS A 562 11.50 -38.29 9.97
C HIS A 562 10.27 -39.19 9.76
N THR A 563 9.82 -39.33 8.51
CA THR A 563 8.65 -40.13 8.12
C THR A 563 8.74 -41.58 8.63
N GLU A 564 9.92 -42.19 8.61
CA GLU A 564 10.15 -43.54 9.14
C GLU A 564 9.88 -43.67 10.65
N GLN A 565 10.14 -42.61 11.42
CA GLN A 565 9.90 -42.62 12.87
C GLN A 565 8.41 -42.51 13.18
N ILE A 566 7.69 -41.68 12.41
CA ILE A 566 6.24 -41.54 12.49
C ILE A 566 5.58 -42.90 12.21
N GLU A 567 6.04 -43.62 11.19
CA GLU A 567 5.53 -44.94 10.80
C GLU A 567 5.88 -46.04 11.82
N LYS A 568 7.11 -46.03 12.37
CA LYS A 568 7.52 -46.95 13.45
C LYS A 568 6.69 -46.76 14.71
N CYS A 569 6.40 -45.52 15.10
CA CYS A 569 5.60 -45.22 16.30
C CYS A 569 4.13 -45.63 16.18
N ALA A 570 3.63 -45.79 14.95
CA ALA A 570 2.23 -46.06 14.70
C ALA A 570 1.88 -47.56 14.61
N GLY A 571 2.87 -48.44 14.81
CA GLY A 571 2.71 -49.86 15.13
C GLY A 571 1.95 -50.68 14.09
N ASN A 572 2.65 -51.19 13.07
CA ASN A 572 2.19 -52.16 12.05
C ASN A 572 0.82 -51.90 11.36
N ARG A 573 0.23 -50.71 11.48
CA ARG A 573 -0.97 -50.30 10.72
C ARG A 573 -0.55 -49.60 9.43
N HIS A 574 -1.22 -49.91 8.31
CA HIS A 574 -0.96 -49.30 6.99
C HIS A 574 -1.34 -47.81 6.98
N ILE A 575 -0.45 -46.92 7.44
CA ILE A 575 -0.69 -45.47 7.59
C ILE A 575 -0.24 -44.65 6.37
N ILE A 576 0.21 -45.34 5.32
CA ILE A 576 0.70 -44.76 4.06
C ILE A 576 -0.38 -43.88 3.41
N HIS A 577 -1.66 -44.27 3.51
CA HIS A 577 -2.79 -43.50 2.98
C HIS A 577 -3.03 -42.16 3.71
N MET A 578 -2.51 -42.00 4.94
CA MET A 578 -2.64 -40.76 5.72
C MET A 578 -1.49 -39.77 5.51
N ARG A 579 -0.44 -40.12 4.75
CA ARG A 579 0.68 -39.21 4.46
C ARG A 579 0.21 -37.86 3.89
N TYR A 580 -0.88 -37.89 3.12
CA TYR A 580 -1.49 -36.75 2.44
C TYR A 580 -2.99 -36.68 2.70
N ALA A 581 -3.45 -37.17 3.86
CA ALA A 581 -4.86 -37.12 4.23
C ALA A 581 -5.36 -35.69 4.25
N ARG A 582 -6.60 -35.50 3.78
CA ARG A 582 -7.29 -34.23 3.91
C ARG A 582 -7.87 -34.14 5.32
N VAL A 583 -7.43 -33.17 6.10
CA VAL A 583 -7.79 -33.03 7.51
C VAL A 583 -8.14 -31.57 7.77
N ASP A 584 -9.25 -31.32 8.45
CA ASP A 584 -9.59 -30.00 8.93
C ASP A 584 -9.39 -29.92 10.44
N VAL A 585 -8.79 -28.82 10.88
CA VAL A 585 -8.51 -28.55 12.30
C VAL A 585 -9.20 -27.25 12.67
N ASP A 586 -10.28 -27.37 13.43
CA ASP A 586 -11.01 -26.23 13.98
C ASP A 586 -10.54 -25.98 15.42
N PHE A 587 -10.01 -24.78 15.65
CA PHE A 587 -9.45 -24.38 16.94
C PHE A 587 -10.53 -23.95 17.95
N GLN A 588 -11.76 -23.65 17.50
CA GLN A 588 -12.88 -23.28 18.36
C GLN A 588 -13.52 -24.49 19.00
N SER A 589 -13.85 -25.50 18.18
CA SER A 589 -14.42 -26.77 18.64
C SER A 589 -13.36 -27.74 19.18
N GLN A 590 -12.07 -27.40 19.03
CA GLN A 590 -10.93 -28.30 19.26
C GLN A 590 -11.08 -29.64 18.53
N SER A 591 -11.79 -29.64 17.39
CA SER A 591 -12.05 -30.85 16.62
C SER A 591 -11.06 -31.00 15.48
N VAL A 592 -10.63 -32.24 15.25
CA VAL A 592 -9.89 -32.64 14.06
C VAL A 592 -10.76 -33.64 13.31
N SER A 593 -11.13 -33.33 12.07
CA SER A 593 -12.01 -34.19 11.26
C SER A 593 -11.37 -34.52 9.91
N PRO A 594 -11.53 -35.75 9.41
CA PRO A 594 -11.16 -36.07 8.03
C PRO A 594 -12.10 -35.32 7.08
N VAL A 595 -11.53 -34.67 6.06
CA VAL A 595 -12.33 -33.95 5.06
C VAL A 595 -12.95 -35.00 4.14
N GLY A 596 -14.21 -35.36 4.42
CA GLY A 596 -15.11 -35.90 3.39
C GLY A 596 -15.13 -34.91 2.22
N VAL A 597 -15.14 -35.43 1.00
CA VAL A 597 -15.01 -34.64 -0.24
C VAL A 597 -15.78 -33.30 -0.19
N LEU A 598 -15.00 -32.20 -0.17
CA LEU A 598 -15.34 -30.80 -0.43
C LEU A 598 -16.09 -29.97 0.63
N SER A 599 -15.35 -29.01 1.19
CA SER A 599 -15.78 -27.81 1.92
C SER A 599 -16.36 -26.69 1.02
N SER A 600 -17.11 -27.04 -0.02
CA SER A 600 -17.91 -26.08 -0.80
C SER A 600 -19.27 -26.62 -1.26
N THR A 601 -19.56 -27.90 -1.03
CA THR A 601 -20.89 -28.46 -1.22
C THR A 601 -21.58 -28.53 0.12
N ALA A 602 -22.73 -27.88 0.24
CA ALA A 602 -23.60 -28.00 1.41
C ALA A 602 -23.77 -29.47 1.80
N ASP A 603 -23.82 -29.72 3.10
CA ASP A 603 -24.29 -30.99 3.67
C ASP A 603 -25.57 -31.42 2.90
N PRO A 604 -25.63 -32.61 2.29
CA PRO A 604 -26.80 -33.03 1.51
C PRO A 604 -28.10 -32.96 2.31
N ASP A 605 -28.02 -33.04 3.65
CA ASP A 605 -29.16 -32.87 4.56
C ASP A 605 -29.58 -31.40 4.79
N LYS A 606 -28.79 -30.42 4.32
CA LYS A 606 -29.07 -28.96 4.37
C LYS A 606 -29.52 -28.37 3.02
N LEU A 607 -29.59 -29.18 1.97
CA LEU A 607 -30.09 -28.73 0.68
C LEU A 607 -31.63 -28.78 0.66
N PRO A 608 -32.31 -27.68 0.30
CA PRO A 608 -33.76 -27.73 0.13
C PRO A 608 -34.10 -28.72 -0.99
N PRO A 609 -35.14 -29.56 -0.81
CA PRO A 609 -35.49 -30.61 -1.77
C PRO A 609 -35.94 -30.06 -3.13
N ASN A 610 -36.35 -28.79 -3.19
CA ASN A 610 -36.74 -28.08 -4.40
C ASN A 610 -35.88 -26.82 -4.59
N PRO A 611 -35.51 -26.46 -5.84
CA PRO A 611 -34.79 -25.22 -6.14
C PRO A 611 -35.64 -23.96 -5.97
N LEU A 612 -36.96 -24.11 -5.82
CA LEU A 612 -37.92 -23.05 -5.52
C LEU A 612 -38.59 -23.38 -4.19
N PHE A 613 -38.49 -22.47 -3.23
CA PHE A 613 -39.10 -22.62 -1.91
C PHE A 613 -39.47 -21.26 -1.32
N VAL A 614 -40.33 -21.28 -0.31
CA VAL A 614 -40.78 -20.06 0.36
C VAL A 614 -39.90 -19.82 1.59
N VAL A 615 -39.41 -18.60 1.76
CA VAL A 615 -38.57 -18.19 2.89
C VAL A 615 -39.22 -17.04 3.63
N ASN A 616 -39.23 -17.13 4.96
CA ASN A 616 -39.49 -16.00 5.84
C ASN A 616 -38.18 -15.36 6.23
N ILE A 617 -38.05 -14.07 5.93
CA ILE A 617 -36.86 -13.28 6.26
C ILE A 617 -37.03 -12.73 7.67
N THR A 618 -36.07 -13.02 8.54
CA THR A 618 -36.14 -12.68 9.97
C THR A 618 -35.18 -11.56 10.34
N GLU A 619 -33.96 -11.59 9.82
CA GLU A 619 -32.96 -10.56 10.07
C GLU A 619 -32.28 -10.14 8.77
N VAL A 620 -32.34 -8.84 8.47
CA VAL A 620 -31.64 -8.24 7.34
C VAL A 620 -30.28 -7.76 7.81
N VAL A 621 -29.21 -8.44 7.38
CA VAL A 621 -27.83 -8.08 7.69
C VAL A 621 -27.41 -6.87 6.85
N ASP A 622 -27.66 -6.92 5.55
CA ASP A 622 -27.41 -5.83 4.59
C ASP A 622 -28.35 -5.95 3.38
N VAL A 623 -28.31 -5.02 2.43
CA VAL A 623 -29.14 -5.11 1.20
C VAL A 623 -28.81 -6.40 0.45
N GLY A 624 -29.82 -7.25 0.32
CA GLY A 624 -29.68 -8.55 -0.29
C GLY A 624 -28.90 -9.58 0.52
N HIS A 625 -28.51 -9.30 1.77
CA HIS A 625 -27.88 -10.29 2.65
C HIS A 625 -28.71 -10.41 3.92
N PHE A 626 -29.30 -11.58 4.16
CA PHE A 626 -30.27 -11.76 5.23
C PHE A 626 -30.26 -13.19 5.75
N TRP A 627 -30.73 -13.34 6.98
CA TRP A 627 -31.09 -14.61 7.57
C TRP A 627 -32.57 -14.88 7.37
N GLY A 628 -32.88 -16.13 7.11
CA GLY A 628 -34.26 -16.59 7.02
C GLY A 628 -34.37 -18.07 7.28
N PHE A 629 -35.60 -18.55 7.35
CA PHE A 629 -35.90 -19.97 7.45
C PHE A 629 -37.00 -20.34 6.45
N GLN A 630 -37.05 -21.61 6.10
CA GLN A 630 -38.02 -22.11 5.14
C GLN A 630 -39.44 -22.07 5.75
N ALA A 631 -40.39 -21.45 5.05
CA ALA A 631 -41.75 -21.22 5.52
C ALA A 631 -42.74 -22.30 5.07
N ASP A 632 -42.25 -23.49 4.72
CA ASP A 632 -43.13 -24.63 4.43
C ASP A 632 -43.72 -25.22 5.71
N GLU A 633 -44.91 -25.84 5.58
CA GLU A 633 -45.67 -26.38 6.70
C GLU A 633 -44.87 -27.43 7.50
N ALA A 634 -44.03 -28.22 6.82
CA ALA A 634 -43.21 -29.24 7.48
C ALA A 634 -42.06 -28.65 8.30
N SER A 635 -41.40 -27.60 7.81
CA SER A 635 -40.33 -26.90 8.56
C SER A 635 -40.87 -26.13 9.76
N LEU A 636 -42.03 -25.46 9.61
CA LEU A 636 -42.72 -24.79 10.71
C LEU A 636 -43.14 -25.78 11.81
N GLU A 637 -43.64 -26.96 11.44
CA GLU A 637 -44.03 -28.00 12.41
C GLU A 637 -42.81 -28.57 13.15
N LYS A 638 -41.68 -28.79 12.47
CA LYS A 638 -40.41 -29.18 13.11
C LYS A 638 -39.95 -28.14 14.14
N GLN A 639 -40.07 -26.86 13.82
CA GLN A 639 -39.67 -25.76 14.70
C GLN A 639 -40.59 -25.64 15.92
N ARG A 640 -41.91 -25.80 15.74
CA ARG A 640 -42.88 -25.87 16.85
C ARG A 640 -42.60 -27.05 17.77
N HIS A 641 -42.36 -28.23 17.21
CA HIS A 641 -42.04 -29.42 17.98
C HIS A 641 -40.76 -29.23 18.80
N LEU A 642 -39.69 -28.73 18.17
CA LEU A 642 -38.40 -28.50 18.84
C LEU A 642 -38.52 -27.45 19.95
N THR A 643 -39.25 -26.36 19.71
CA THR A 643 -39.51 -25.32 20.72
C THR A 643 -40.31 -25.90 21.90
N ALA A 644 -41.33 -26.71 21.64
CA ALA A 644 -42.12 -27.36 22.68
C ALA A 644 -41.29 -28.36 23.49
N GLU A 645 -40.37 -29.09 22.85
CA GLU A 645 -39.49 -30.05 23.51
C GLU A 645 -38.48 -29.36 24.43
N ILE A 646 -37.84 -28.28 23.98
CA ILE A 646 -36.91 -27.48 24.78
C ILE A 646 -37.59 -26.96 26.04
N ASN A 647 -38.77 -26.35 25.88
CA ASN A 647 -39.48 -25.68 26.97
C ASN A 647 -40.23 -26.63 27.91
N LYS A 648 -40.33 -27.93 27.58
CA LYS A 648 -40.84 -28.97 28.50
C LYS A 648 -39.77 -29.52 29.44
N ARG A 649 -38.48 -29.30 29.15
CA ARG A 649 -37.36 -29.85 29.94
C ARG A 649 -36.96 -28.94 31.09
N THR A 650 -36.35 -29.53 32.13
CA THR A 650 -35.72 -28.77 33.21
C THR A 650 -34.40 -28.17 32.70
N LEU A 651 -34.31 -26.85 32.63
CA LEU A 651 -33.14 -26.15 32.08
C LEU A 651 -32.17 -25.73 33.19
N HIS A 652 -30.89 -26.06 33.03
CA HIS A 652 -29.84 -25.72 33.99
C HIS A 652 -29.04 -24.48 33.55
N PRO A 653 -28.60 -23.60 34.48
CA PRO A 653 -27.70 -22.49 34.16
C PRO A 653 -26.37 -22.97 33.57
N VAL A 654 -25.76 -22.17 32.70
CA VAL A 654 -24.46 -22.48 32.09
C VAL A 654 -23.36 -22.57 33.17
N THR A 655 -22.70 -23.72 33.28
CA THR A 655 -21.65 -23.96 34.28
C THR A 655 -20.25 -23.54 33.82
N VAL A 656 -20.04 -23.38 32.52
CA VAL A 656 -18.75 -23.02 31.90
C VAL A 656 -18.62 -21.50 31.80
N SER A 657 -17.38 -20.98 31.81
CA SER A 657 -17.14 -19.57 31.50
C SER A 657 -17.69 -19.21 30.12
N LEU A 658 -18.36 -18.06 30.02
CA LEU A 658 -18.95 -17.60 28.77
C LEU A 658 -17.85 -17.18 27.78
N TYR A 659 -17.94 -17.64 26.53
CA TYR A 659 -17.06 -17.23 25.44
C TYR A 659 -17.86 -17.10 24.13
N PRO A 660 -17.40 -16.27 23.17
CA PRO A 660 -18.04 -16.16 21.85
C PRO A 660 -18.16 -17.52 21.14
N ASN A 661 -19.26 -17.74 20.43
CA ASN A 661 -19.71 -18.98 19.78
C ASN A 661 -20.12 -20.13 20.70
N LEU A 662 -20.12 -19.94 22.03
CA LEU A 662 -20.71 -20.91 22.95
C LEU A 662 -22.19 -21.13 22.58
N ARG A 663 -22.57 -22.39 22.36
CA ARG A 663 -23.96 -22.78 22.06
C ARG A 663 -24.72 -22.98 23.36
N CYS A 664 -25.84 -22.29 23.50
CA CYS A 664 -26.64 -22.24 24.72
C CYS A 664 -28.12 -22.14 24.39
N LEU A 665 -28.96 -22.23 25.41
CA LEU A 665 -30.36 -21.88 25.34
C LEU A 665 -30.54 -20.45 25.87
N ALA A 666 -31.19 -19.59 25.10
CA ALA A 666 -31.45 -18.20 25.45
C ALA A 666 -32.95 -17.88 25.39
N PRO A 667 -33.47 -17.03 26.29
CA PRO A 667 -34.87 -16.64 26.26
C PRO A 667 -35.14 -15.59 25.17
N TYR A 668 -36.30 -15.69 24.52
CA TYR A 668 -36.83 -14.68 23.61
C TYR A 668 -38.33 -14.48 23.89
N SER A 669 -38.80 -13.24 23.82
CA SER A 669 -40.20 -12.87 24.05
C SER A 669 -40.63 -11.91 22.96
N GLU A 670 -41.65 -12.29 22.21
CA GLU A 670 -42.44 -11.35 21.42
C GLU A 670 -43.49 -10.71 22.33
N VAL A 671 -43.78 -9.44 22.08
CA VAL A 671 -44.55 -8.56 22.97
C VAL A 671 -45.79 -9.26 23.53
N ALA A 672 -45.85 -9.37 24.87
CA ALA A 672 -46.95 -9.88 25.70
C ALA A 672 -47.08 -11.41 25.95
N GLU A 673 -46.06 -12.23 25.64
CA GLU A 673 -46.02 -13.66 26.01
C GLU A 673 -44.86 -14.04 26.98
N PRO A 674 -44.98 -15.13 27.76
CA PRO A 674 -43.88 -15.61 28.61
C PRO A 674 -42.66 -15.98 27.78
N SER A 675 -41.46 -15.53 28.20
CA SER A 675 -40.21 -15.78 27.47
C SER A 675 -39.91 -17.28 27.36
N LEU A 676 -40.04 -17.81 26.15
CA LEU A 676 -39.64 -19.18 25.82
C LEU A 676 -38.13 -19.24 25.55
N TYR A 677 -37.53 -20.39 25.79
CA TYR A 677 -36.12 -20.67 25.51
C TYR A 677 -35.95 -21.27 24.12
N TYR A 678 -34.91 -20.82 23.44
CA TYR A 678 -34.56 -21.22 22.07
C TYR A 678 -33.07 -21.53 21.96
N ARG A 679 -32.68 -22.34 20.97
CA ARG A 679 -31.27 -22.64 20.68
C ARG A 679 -30.58 -21.39 20.15
N ALA A 680 -29.48 -21.01 20.77
CA ALA A 680 -28.72 -19.83 20.42
C ALA A 680 -27.21 -20.05 20.51
N LYS A 681 -26.44 -19.14 19.94
CA LYS A 681 -24.99 -19.02 20.16
C LYS A 681 -24.65 -17.61 20.62
N ILE A 682 -23.64 -17.47 21.48
CA ILE A 682 -23.15 -16.16 21.92
C ILE A 682 -22.36 -15.52 20.78
N LEU A 683 -22.66 -14.27 20.41
CA LEU A 683 -21.87 -13.49 19.46
C LEU A 683 -20.83 -12.64 20.19
N HIS A 684 -21.30 -11.79 21.11
CA HIS A 684 -20.48 -10.84 21.84
C HIS A 684 -20.86 -10.80 23.32
N ILE A 685 -19.85 -10.59 24.18
CA ILE A 685 -20.04 -10.47 25.63
C ILE A 685 -19.72 -9.02 26.00
N ARG A 686 -20.69 -8.30 26.55
CA ARG A 686 -20.58 -6.90 26.97
C ARG A 686 -20.95 -6.78 28.45
N GLY A 687 -19.95 -6.90 29.31
CA GLY A 687 -20.15 -6.86 30.77
C GLY A 687 -21.08 -7.97 31.25
N ASN A 688 -22.27 -7.60 31.73
CA ASN A 688 -23.29 -8.53 32.24
C ASN A 688 -24.39 -8.89 31.22
N THR A 689 -24.23 -8.42 29.98
CA THR A 689 -25.14 -8.71 28.86
C THR A 689 -24.40 -9.47 27.77
N VAL A 690 -25.09 -10.39 27.12
CA VAL A 690 -24.61 -11.11 25.96
C VAL A 690 -25.53 -10.85 24.77
N GLU A 691 -24.92 -10.67 23.62
CA GLU A 691 -25.61 -10.68 22.34
C GLU A 691 -25.65 -12.13 21.85
N VAL A 692 -26.84 -12.66 21.61
CA VAL A 692 -27.07 -14.04 21.18
C VAL A 692 -27.70 -14.07 19.80
N PHE A 693 -27.33 -15.09 19.01
CA PHE A 693 -27.91 -15.38 17.70
C PHE A 693 -28.73 -16.67 17.79
N PHE A 694 -30.02 -16.61 17.45
CA PHE A 694 -30.92 -17.76 17.49
C PHE A 694 -30.73 -18.65 16.26
N LEU A 695 -30.34 -19.90 16.50
CA LEU A 695 -29.89 -20.83 15.46
C LEU A 695 -31.03 -21.31 14.54
N ASP A 696 -32.28 -21.25 15.02
CA ASP A 696 -33.44 -21.74 14.28
C ASP A 696 -34.23 -20.63 13.58
N PHE A 697 -34.12 -19.41 14.07
CA PHE A 697 -34.86 -18.25 13.56
C PHE A 697 -33.95 -17.28 12.82
N GLY A 698 -32.65 -17.24 13.12
CA GLY A 698 -31.67 -16.41 12.44
C GLY A 698 -31.63 -14.96 12.89
N ASN A 699 -32.39 -14.59 13.92
CA ASN A 699 -32.39 -13.26 14.52
C ASN A 699 -31.41 -13.15 15.70
N THR A 700 -31.02 -11.92 16.04
CA THR A 700 -30.20 -11.58 17.20
C THR A 700 -31.02 -10.94 18.33
N ALA A 701 -30.58 -11.13 19.58
CA ALA A 701 -31.13 -10.42 20.74
C ALA A 701 -30.08 -10.23 21.84
N ASN A 702 -30.30 -9.22 22.69
CA ASN A 702 -29.49 -9.02 23.89
C ASN A 702 -30.17 -9.67 25.10
N THR A 703 -29.44 -10.51 25.83
CA THR A 703 -29.93 -11.21 27.03
C THR A 703 -28.94 -11.11 28.18
N ALA A 704 -29.40 -11.28 29.42
CA ALA A 704 -28.51 -11.25 30.58
C ALA A 704 -27.70 -12.56 30.68
N CYS A 705 -26.44 -12.48 31.13
CA CYS A 705 -25.58 -13.65 31.31
C CYS A 705 -26.23 -14.74 32.20
N SER A 706 -26.98 -14.32 33.24
CA SER A 706 -27.68 -15.20 34.18
C SER A 706 -28.92 -15.91 33.58
N SER A 707 -29.40 -15.42 32.44
CA SER A 707 -30.58 -15.97 31.76
C SER A 707 -30.22 -17.10 30.80
N LEU A 708 -28.94 -17.34 30.52
CA LEU A 708 -28.51 -18.43 29.65
C LEU A 708 -28.67 -19.80 30.34
N ARG A 709 -28.98 -20.82 29.54
CA ARG A 709 -29.08 -22.22 29.99
C ARG A 709 -28.20 -23.13 29.13
N GLU A 710 -27.79 -24.27 29.68
CA GLU A 710 -27.01 -25.26 28.95
C GLU A 710 -27.82 -25.89 27.83
N LEU A 711 -27.17 -26.15 26.69
CA LEU A 711 -27.77 -26.84 25.56
C LEU A 711 -27.46 -28.34 25.62
N PRO A 712 -28.46 -29.22 25.82
CA PRO A 712 -28.28 -30.67 25.82
C PRO A 712 -27.69 -31.21 24.50
N SER A 713 -26.88 -32.28 24.58
CA SER A 713 -26.16 -32.85 23.43
C SER A 713 -27.06 -33.51 22.39
N ASP A 714 -28.24 -33.99 22.77
CA ASP A 714 -29.27 -34.53 21.90
C ASP A 714 -30.00 -33.44 21.11
N LEU A 715 -30.12 -32.22 21.65
CA LEU A 715 -30.65 -31.07 20.91
C LEU A 715 -29.58 -30.43 20.01
N LEU A 716 -28.30 -30.69 20.29
CA LEU A 716 -27.17 -30.26 19.46
C LEU A 716 -27.06 -31.06 18.15
N SER A 717 -27.52 -32.32 18.14
CA SER A 717 -27.45 -33.19 16.96
C SER A 717 -28.50 -32.85 15.88
N HIS A 718 -29.55 -32.10 16.25
CA HIS A 718 -30.58 -31.65 15.32
C HIS A 718 -30.06 -30.48 14.45
N PRO A 719 -30.26 -30.51 13.11
CA PRO A 719 -29.81 -29.43 12.24
C PRO A 719 -30.47 -28.09 12.57
N PHE A 720 -29.72 -27.02 12.39
CA PHE A 720 -30.21 -25.65 12.57
C PHE A 720 -31.10 -25.24 11.40
N GLN A 721 -32.21 -24.55 11.69
CA GLN A 721 -33.20 -24.19 10.68
C GLN A 721 -32.94 -22.85 9.99
N ALA A 722 -32.21 -21.93 10.64
CA ALA A 722 -31.86 -20.65 10.04
C ALA A 722 -30.74 -20.81 9.00
N HIS A 723 -30.95 -20.22 7.83
CA HIS A 723 -30.01 -20.22 6.73
C HIS A 723 -29.64 -18.79 6.35
N GLU A 724 -28.39 -18.63 5.93
CA GLU A 724 -27.85 -17.36 5.47
C GLU A 724 -28.06 -17.25 3.95
N PHE A 725 -28.71 -16.18 3.51
CA PHE A 725 -29.07 -15.95 2.11
C PHE A 725 -28.42 -14.69 1.57
N GLN A 726 -27.98 -14.75 0.31
CA GLN A 726 -27.49 -13.59 -0.41
C GLN A 726 -28.10 -13.51 -1.82
N VAL A 727 -28.65 -12.35 -2.17
CA VAL A 727 -29.25 -12.07 -3.48
C VAL A 727 -28.18 -12.06 -4.57
N CYS A 728 -28.48 -12.72 -5.68
CA CYS A 728 -27.59 -12.82 -6.83
C CYS A 728 -27.72 -11.63 -7.78
N GLY A 729 -26.69 -11.40 -8.57
CA GLY A 729 -26.74 -10.59 -9.78
C GLY A 729 -26.79 -9.08 -9.54
N MET A 730 -26.54 -8.61 -8.32
CA MET A 730 -26.57 -7.19 -7.98
C MET A 730 -25.35 -6.77 -7.17
N ARG A 731 -24.94 -5.52 -7.37
CA ARG A 731 -23.92 -4.84 -6.56
C ARG A 731 -24.36 -3.41 -6.27
N PRO A 732 -23.72 -2.75 -5.28
CA PRO A 732 -24.00 -1.35 -4.99
C PRO A 732 -23.82 -0.39 -6.16
N SER A 733 -24.63 0.67 -6.19
CA SER A 733 -24.39 1.81 -7.09
C SER A 733 -23.09 2.56 -6.73
N ALA A 734 -22.45 3.20 -7.72
CA ALA A 734 -21.24 4.01 -7.48
C ALA A 734 -21.48 5.12 -6.46
N GLN A 735 -22.70 5.67 -6.40
CA GLN A 735 -23.09 6.66 -5.41
C GLN A 735 -23.03 6.10 -3.98
N SER A 736 -23.44 4.84 -3.76
CA SER A 736 -23.30 4.19 -2.44
C SER A 736 -21.83 4.05 -2.06
N ILE A 737 -21.00 3.55 -2.99
CA ILE A 737 -19.55 3.38 -2.78
C ILE A 737 -18.87 4.71 -2.40
N ILE A 738 -19.23 5.81 -3.08
CA ILE A 738 -18.69 7.15 -2.80
C ILE A 738 -19.09 7.65 -1.41
N LEU A 739 -20.32 7.35 -0.98
CA LEU A 739 -20.81 7.69 0.36
C LEU A 739 -20.34 6.72 1.45
N GLY A 740 -19.54 5.71 1.06
CA GLY A 740 -18.83 4.82 1.97
C GLY A 740 -19.67 3.73 2.61
N ASP A 741 -20.96 3.72 2.31
CA ASP A 741 -21.80 2.58 2.56
C ASP A 741 -21.61 1.59 1.40
N GLN A 742 -21.36 0.32 1.69
CA GLN A 742 -21.53 -0.70 0.65
C GLN A 742 -22.93 -0.58 0.08
N TRP A 743 -23.95 -0.41 0.91
CA TRP A 743 -25.30 -0.09 0.46
C TRP A 743 -25.87 1.12 1.18
N SER A 744 -26.23 2.16 0.42
CA SER A 744 -26.76 3.40 1.01
C SER A 744 -27.91 3.13 1.99
N SER A 745 -28.03 3.95 3.03
CA SER A 745 -29.18 3.90 3.96
C SER A 745 -30.53 3.84 3.25
N ARG A 746 -30.70 4.61 2.17
CA ARG A 746 -31.90 4.57 1.32
C ARG A 746 -32.14 3.19 0.69
N ALA A 747 -31.08 2.55 0.18
CA ALA A 747 -31.17 1.19 -0.35
C ALA A 747 -31.53 0.17 0.74
N ARG A 748 -30.95 0.30 1.94
CA ARG A 748 -31.26 -0.54 3.11
C ARG A 748 -32.72 -0.38 3.56
N ASP A 749 -33.20 0.84 3.69
CA ASP A 749 -34.57 1.14 4.10
C ASP A 749 -35.58 0.68 3.03
N ARG A 750 -35.25 0.87 1.76
CA ARG A 750 -36.04 0.37 0.64
C ARG A 750 -36.11 -1.16 0.64
N PHE A 751 -34.97 -1.84 0.78
CA PHE A 751 -34.91 -3.30 0.86
C PHE A 751 -35.67 -3.83 2.09
N ARG A 752 -35.51 -3.20 3.26
CA ARG A 752 -36.28 -3.55 4.46
C ARG A 752 -37.78 -3.37 4.27
N THR A 753 -38.20 -2.29 3.61
CA THR A 753 -39.62 -2.05 3.31
C THR A 753 -40.18 -3.09 2.35
N LEU A 754 -39.40 -3.54 1.38
CA LEU A 754 -39.78 -4.62 0.47
C LEU A 754 -39.92 -5.95 1.22
N VAL A 755 -39.00 -6.24 2.14
CA VAL A 755 -38.84 -7.56 2.78
C VAL A 755 -39.66 -7.75 4.06
N ASN A 756 -39.96 -6.69 4.79
CA ASN A 756 -40.56 -6.80 6.13
C ASN A 756 -41.99 -7.36 6.08
N GLY A 757 -42.27 -8.40 6.87
CA GLY A 757 -43.61 -8.98 7.05
C GLY A 757 -44.13 -9.88 5.93
N ASN A 758 -43.31 -10.14 4.89
CA ASN A 758 -43.72 -10.91 3.72
C ASN A 758 -42.93 -12.22 3.58
N SER A 759 -43.60 -13.28 3.11
CA SER A 759 -42.96 -14.52 2.67
C SER A 759 -42.59 -14.41 1.20
N PHE A 760 -41.36 -14.79 0.84
CA PHE A 760 -40.88 -14.68 -0.55
C PHE A 760 -40.69 -16.03 -1.19
N ILE A 761 -40.96 -16.09 -2.49
CA ILE A 761 -40.54 -17.23 -3.32
C ILE A 761 -39.07 -16.99 -3.68
N VAL A 762 -38.25 -17.94 -3.29
CA VAL A 762 -36.80 -17.89 -3.44
C VAL A 762 -36.37 -18.97 -4.42
N SER A 763 -35.61 -18.59 -5.44
CA SER A 763 -34.95 -19.53 -6.36
C SER A 763 -33.48 -19.68 -5.99
N LEU A 764 -33.06 -20.89 -5.67
CA LEU A 764 -31.66 -21.19 -5.34
C LEU A 764 -30.79 -21.20 -6.60
N TYR A 765 -29.80 -20.32 -6.63
CA TYR A 765 -28.82 -20.23 -7.71
C TYR A 765 -27.58 -21.09 -7.42
N SER A 766 -26.96 -20.94 -6.25
CA SER A 766 -25.76 -21.69 -5.83
C SER A 766 -25.60 -21.65 -4.30
N ILE A 767 -24.64 -22.39 -3.75
CA ILE A 767 -24.26 -22.29 -2.34
C ILE A 767 -22.75 -22.03 -2.30
N LEU A 768 -22.32 -20.96 -1.64
CA LEU A 768 -20.92 -20.58 -1.57
C LEU A 768 -20.55 -20.20 -0.14
N HIS A 769 -19.56 -20.88 0.45
CA HIS A 769 -19.12 -20.67 1.84
C HIS A 769 -20.25 -20.75 2.89
N ASN A 770 -21.18 -21.72 2.73
CA ASN A 770 -22.41 -21.87 3.55
C ASN A 770 -23.46 -20.75 3.42
N VAL A 771 -23.31 -19.84 2.45
CA VAL A 771 -24.32 -18.83 2.11
C VAL A 771 -25.08 -19.27 0.87
N MET A 772 -26.41 -19.32 0.96
CA MET A 772 -27.28 -19.64 -0.17
C MET A 772 -27.43 -18.42 -1.08
N ARG A 773 -26.97 -18.55 -2.32
CA ARG A 773 -27.11 -17.54 -3.37
C ARG A 773 -28.46 -17.70 -4.03
N VAL A 774 -29.30 -16.67 -3.95
CA VAL A 774 -30.70 -16.78 -4.34
C VAL A 774 -31.22 -15.63 -5.19
N GLU A 775 -32.28 -15.88 -5.94
CA GLU A 775 -33.12 -14.86 -6.56
C GLU A 775 -34.41 -14.71 -5.76
N LEU A 776 -34.71 -13.48 -5.32
CA LEU A 776 -35.88 -13.13 -4.52
C LEU A 776 -37.00 -12.62 -5.43
N LEU A 777 -38.09 -13.38 -5.53
CA LEU A 777 -39.23 -13.06 -6.38
C LEU A 777 -40.41 -12.55 -5.54
N ILE A 778 -40.96 -11.40 -5.92
CA ILE A 778 -42.21 -10.86 -5.36
C ILE A 778 -43.37 -11.32 -6.26
N ASN A 779 -44.36 -11.99 -5.68
CA ASN A 779 -45.58 -12.36 -6.39
C ASN A 779 -46.55 -11.17 -6.36
N THR A 780 -46.67 -10.45 -7.49
CA THR A 780 -47.73 -9.46 -7.69
C THR A 780 -48.83 -10.09 -8.54
N GLU A 781 -50.09 -9.67 -8.40
CA GLU A 781 -51.28 -10.30 -9.01
C GLU A 781 -51.21 -10.53 -10.54
N THR A 782 -50.22 -9.95 -11.23
CA THR A 782 -50.04 -10.07 -12.70
C THR A 782 -48.62 -10.45 -13.16
N THR A 783 -47.56 -10.33 -12.34
CA THR A 783 -46.16 -10.71 -12.72
C THR A 783 -45.26 -11.05 -11.52
N ASN A 784 -44.28 -11.95 -11.71
CA ASN A 784 -43.19 -12.17 -10.75
C ASN A 784 -42.05 -11.17 -11.04
N THR A 785 -41.88 -10.17 -10.18
CA THR A 785 -40.78 -9.19 -10.29
C THR A 785 -39.67 -9.53 -9.29
N SER A 786 -38.42 -9.50 -9.73
CA SER A 786 -37.25 -9.74 -8.87
C SER A 786 -36.94 -8.51 -8.01
N VAL A 787 -36.66 -8.71 -6.72
CA VAL A 787 -36.24 -7.63 -5.81
C VAL A 787 -34.97 -6.94 -6.31
N ALA A 788 -34.08 -7.70 -6.96
CA ALA A 788 -32.85 -7.16 -7.54
C ALA A 788 -33.15 -6.16 -8.67
N ASP A 789 -34.10 -6.48 -9.55
CA ASP A 789 -34.46 -5.61 -10.67
C ASP A 789 -35.14 -4.32 -10.18
N ILE A 790 -35.98 -4.38 -9.14
CA ILE A 790 -36.58 -3.18 -8.50
C ILE A 790 -35.50 -2.25 -7.94
N LEU A 791 -34.49 -2.80 -7.25
CA LEU A 791 -33.39 -2.00 -6.70
C LEU A 791 -32.49 -1.40 -7.80
N VAL A 792 -32.39 -2.06 -8.95
CA VAL A 792 -31.66 -1.54 -10.13
C VAL A 792 -32.45 -0.42 -10.79
N GLU A 793 -33.76 -0.58 -10.98
CA GLU A 793 -34.65 0.45 -11.52
C GLU A 793 -34.70 1.70 -10.63
N ASP A 794 -34.73 1.52 -9.31
CA ASP A 794 -34.67 2.60 -8.32
C ASP A 794 -33.27 3.28 -8.26
N GLY A 795 -32.26 2.79 -9.00
CA GLY A 795 -30.90 3.33 -9.06
C GLY A 795 -30.03 3.03 -7.82
N HIS A 796 -30.49 2.13 -6.95
CA HIS A 796 -29.78 1.73 -5.74
C HIS A 796 -28.74 0.63 -6.00
N ALA A 797 -28.93 -0.19 -7.03
CA ALA A 797 -28.06 -1.30 -7.41
C ALA A 797 -27.65 -1.25 -8.89
N LEU A 798 -26.59 -1.98 -9.24
CA LEU A 798 -26.18 -2.27 -10.62
C LEU A 798 -26.18 -3.78 -10.85
N LYS A 799 -26.64 -4.21 -12.03
CA LYS A 799 -26.65 -5.62 -12.42
C LYS A 799 -25.24 -6.11 -12.74
N VAL A 800 -24.86 -7.30 -12.28
CA VAL A 800 -23.51 -7.87 -12.48
C VAL A 800 -23.52 -9.38 -12.66
N GLU A 801 -22.49 -9.91 -13.32
CA GLU A 801 -22.29 -11.36 -13.39
C GLU A 801 -21.84 -11.95 -12.04
N GLU A 802 -22.35 -13.14 -11.74
CA GLU A 802 -21.91 -13.96 -10.60
C GLU A 802 -20.47 -14.47 -10.75
N SER A 803 -19.84 -14.76 -9.61
CA SER A 803 -18.48 -15.31 -9.56
C SER A 803 -18.39 -16.69 -10.19
N PHE A 804 -17.18 -17.05 -10.63
CA PHE A 804 -16.87 -18.38 -11.14
C PHE A 804 -17.24 -19.48 -10.15
N ASP A 805 -16.90 -19.32 -8.87
CA ASP A 805 -17.24 -20.31 -7.84
C ASP A 805 -18.75 -20.51 -7.70
N SER A 806 -19.52 -19.42 -7.75
CA SER A 806 -20.99 -19.46 -7.77
C SER A 806 -21.52 -20.18 -9.01
N LYS A 807 -20.94 -19.91 -10.19
CA LYS A 807 -21.28 -20.58 -11.47
C LYS A 807 -20.91 -22.06 -11.48
N VAL A 808 -19.79 -22.46 -10.86
CA VAL A 808 -19.36 -23.87 -10.74
C VAL A 808 -20.27 -24.62 -9.80
N THR A 809 -20.54 -24.08 -8.61
CA THR A 809 -21.46 -24.74 -7.66
C THR A 809 -22.86 -24.88 -8.24
N LYS A 810 -23.34 -23.90 -9.01
CA LYS A 810 -24.61 -24.03 -9.75
C LYS A 810 -24.60 -25.25 -10.69
N LYS A 811 -23.52 -25.44 -11.47
CA LYS A 811 -23.39 -26.58 -12.39
C LYS A 811 -23.31 -27.92 -11.65
N LEU A 812 -22.62 -27.94 -10.50
CA LEU A 812 -22.42 -29.15 -9.71
C LEU A 812 -23.65 -29.54 -8.89
N GLY A 813 -24.41 -28.57 -8.36
CA GLY A 813 -25.64 -28.80 -7.59
C GLY A 813 -26.81 -29.37 -8.41
N LEU A 814 -26.76 -29.26 -9.74
CA LEU A 814 -27.69 -29.94 -10.66
C LEU A 814 -27.35 -31.42 -10.90
N LEU A 815 -26.16 -31.88 -10.48
CA LEU A 815 -25.74 -33.28 -10.55
C LEU A 815 -25.77 -33.86 -9.13
N THR A 816 -26.80 -34.65 -8.84
CA THR A 816 -26.92 -35.39 -7.57
C THR A 816 -25.76 -36.37 -7.39
N VAL A 817 -24.68 -35.93 -6.75
CA VAL A 817 -23.59 -36.83 -6.34
C VAL A 817 -24.03 -37.52 -5.05
N ARG A 818 -24.36 -38.82 -5.15
CA ARG A 818 -24.53 -39.69 -3.99
C ARG A 818 -23.17 -39.88 -3.30
N PRO A 819 -23.01 -39.54 -2.01
CA PRO A 819 -21.78 -39.85 -1.29
C PRO A 819 -21.82 -41.33 -0.87
N ASP A 820 -20.93 -42.14 -1.46
CA ASP A 820 -20.61 -43.46 -0.90
C ASP A 820 -19.92 -43.27 0.46
N LYS A 821 -20.62 -43.65 1.52
CA LYS A 821 -20.11 -43.65 2.91
C LYS A 821 -19.02 -44.72 3.05
N MET A 822 -17.78 -44.29 3.19
CA MET A 822 -16.76 -45.08 3.90
C MET A 822 -16.17 -44.22 5.01
N CYS A 823 -16.73 -44.37 6.21
CA CYS A 823 -16.30 -43.67 7.43
C CYS A 823 -15.26 -44.54 8.15
N LEU A 824 -13.99 -44.13 8.12
CA LEU A 824 -12.88 -44.75 8.87
C LEU A 824 -11.96 -43.61 9.37
N GLY A 825 -12.42 -42.83 10.37
CA GLY A 825 -11.68 -41.66 10.83
C GLY A 825 -11.77 -41.35 12.33
N GLU A 826 -12.93 -41.55 12.97
CA GLU A 826 -13.16 -41.09 14.35
C GLU A 826 -12.30 -41.84 15.40
N THR A 827 -11.90 -43.08 15.14
CA THR A 827 -11.18 -43.90 16.14
C THR A 827 -9.66 -43.67 16.19
N LEU A 828 -9.07 -42.89 15.26
CA LEU A 828 -7.59 -42.79 15.12
C LEU A 828 -6.98 -41.47 15.65
N LEU A 829 -7.72 -40.36 15.68
CA LEU A 829 -7.19 -39.06 16.14
C LEU A 829 -7.04 -38.98 17.66
N ILE A 830 -7.92 -39.65 18.41
CA ILE A 830 -7.80 -39.85 19.87
C ILE A 830 -6.50 -40.60 20.21
N PHE A 831 -6.01 -41.47 19.31
CA PHE A 831 -4.81 -42.27 19.53
C PHE A 831 -3.50 -41.47 19.46
N TRP A 832 -3.44 -40.40 18.65
CA TRP A 832 -2.23 -39.59 18.47
C TRP A 832 -2.12 -38.44 19.48
N GLY A 833 -3.25 -37.91 19.97
CA GLY A 833 -3.29 -36.87 21.00
C GLY A 833 -2.58 -37.26 22.31
N GLY A 834 -2.58 -38.55 22.66
CA GLY A 834 -1.91 -39.06 23.87
C GLY A 834 -0.45 -39.51 23.69
N LYS A 835 0.03 -39.77 22.47
CA LYS A 835 1.38 -40.33 22.21
C LYS A 835 2.39 -39.34 21.61
N LEU A 836 1.96 -38.16 21.15
CA LEU A 836 2.87 -37.14 20.61
C LEU A 836 3.89 -36.60 21.65
N HIS A 837 3.59 -36.73 22.94
CA HIS A 837 4.51 -36.35 24.02
C HIS A 837 5.73 -37.29 24.18
N ARG A 838 5.79 -38.40 23.43
CA ARG A 838 6.85 -39.40 23.52
C ARG A 838 8.00 -39.20 22.51
N PHE A 839 7.90 -38.21 21.62
CA PHE A 839 8.99 -37.87 20.70
C PHE A 839 10.11 -37.11 21.44
N ARG A 840 11.35 -37.62 21.42
CA ARG A 840 12.53 -36.92 21.95
C ARG A 840 12.88 -35.73 21.04
N LYS A 841 13.16 -34.56 21.63
CA LYS A 841 13.53 -33.31 20.91
C LYS A 841 14.78 -33.40 20.02
N THR A 842 15.57 -34.47 20.11
CA THR A 842 16.90 -34.61 19.49
C THR A 842 16.90 -35.12 18.04
N CYS A 843 15.74 -35.30 17.38
CA CYS A 843 15.63 -35.90 16.03
C CYS A 843 14.65 -35.15 15.12
N MET A 844 14.69 -33.82 15.11
CA MET A 844 13.84 -32.99 14.23
C MET A 844 14.69 -32.35 13.13
N ASN A 845 14.21 -32.39 11.89
CA ASN A 845 14.78 -31.61 10.79
C ASN A 845 13.95 -30.34 10.59
N ALA A 846 14.62 -29.23 10.29
CA ALA A 846 13.96 -28.00 9.88
C ALA A 846 13.56 -28.10 8.40
N VAL A 847 12.28 -27.86 8.10
CA VAL A 847 11.75 -27.78 6.74
C VAL A 847 11.27 -26.37 6.48
N HIS A 848 11.77 -25.74 5.42
CA HIS A 848 11.30 -24.42 5.00
C HIS A 848 9.95 -24.54 4.28
N LEU A 849 8.99 -23.76 4.73
CA LEU A 849 7.66 -23.68 4.13
C LEU A 849 7.62 -22.65 3.01
N ASN A 850 6.86 -22.94 1.96
CA ASN A 850 6.62 -21.99 0.87
C ASN A 850 5.29 -21.26 1.10
N GLY A 851 5.36 -19.95 1.33
CA GLY A 851 4.19 -19.11 1.62
C GLY A 851 4.35 -18.38 2.95
N PRO A 852 3.33 -17.64 3.43
CA PRO A 852 1.93 -17.62 2.97
C PRO A 852 1.70 -16.93 1.62
N ARG A 853 0.75 -17.40 0.81
CA ARG A 853 0.38 -16.82 -0.48
C ARG A 853 -1.13 -16.80 -0.70
N SER A 854 -1.59 -15.88 -1.54
CA SER A 854 -2.97 -15.85 -2.05
C SER A 854 -2.95 -15.77 -3.59
N PRO A 855 -3.72 -16.61 -4.30
CA PRO A 855 -3.82 -16.53 -5.75
C PRO A 855 -4.58 -15.28 -6.23
N HIS A 856 -5.30 -14.60 -5.34
CA HIS A 856 -6.04 -13.37 -5.62
C HIS A 856 -5.16 -12.11 -5.51
N MET A 857 -3.83 -12.24 -5.47
CA MET A 857 -2.93 -11.10 -5.45
C MET A 857 -3.05 -10.28 -6.73
N ILE A 858 -3.18 -8.96 -6.57
CA ILE A 858 -3.27 -8.04 -7.69
C ILE A 858 -1.86 -7.80 -8.24
N ASN A 859 -1.70 -8.01 -9.54
CA ASN A 859 -0.55 -7.51 -10.28
C ASN A 859 -0.94 -6.19 -10.96
N PHE A 860 -0.07 -5.20 -10.89
CA PHE A 860 -0.29 -3.91 -11.54
C PHE A 860 0.57 -3.77 -12.80
N HIS A 861 0.07 -3.04 -13.79
CA HIS A 861 0.81 -2.65 -14.98
C HIS A 861 0.69 -1.15 -15.21
N SER A 862 1.71 -0.54 -15.82
CA SER A 862 1.68 0.89 -16.12
C SER A 862 0.72 1.18 -17.28
N LEU A 863 0.02 2.32 -17.20
CA LEU A 863 -0.81 2.85 -18.29
C LEU A 863 -0.01 3.63 -19.34
N MET A 864 1.25 3.97 -19.06
CA MET A 864 2.11 4.70 -20.00
C MET A 864 2.67 3.76 -21.07
N SER A 865 2.92 4.30 -22.27
CA SER A 865 3.37 3.56 -23.48
C SER A 865 4.69 2.75 -23.32
N LEU A 866 5.41 2.94 -22.22
CA LEU A 866 6.69 2.28 -21.95
C LEU A 866 6.52 0.80 -21.55
N SER A 867 6.51 -0.06 -22.58
CA SER A 867 6.90 -1.48 -22.64
C SER A 867 6.86 -2.28 -21.33
N SER A 868 5.90 -3.20 -21.16
CA SER A 868 5.96 -4.47 -20.37
C SER A 868 6.86 -4.57 -19.11
N ARG A 869 7.11 -3.49 -18.39
CA ARG A 869 7.92 -3.48 -17.17
C ARG A 869 7.10 -4.04 -16.03
N THR A 870 7.71 -4.88 -15.20
CA THR A 870 7.04 -5.39 -14.01
C THR A 870 6.90 -4.25 -13.00
N VAL A 871 5.81 -4.29 -12.23
CA VAL A 871 5.53 -3.29 -11.20
C VAL A 871 5.75 -3.93 -9.83
N CYS A 872 6.64 -3.34 -9.05
CA CYS A 872 6.96 -3.72 -7.69
C CYS A 872 6.43 -2.60 -6.76
N ILE A 873 5.68 -2.93 -5.70
CA ILE A 873 5.26 -1.95 -4.69
C ILE A 873 6.17 -2.08 -3.47
N GLU A 874 6.60 -0.94 -2.90
CA GLU A 874 7.45 -0.92 -1.72
C GLU A 874 6.80 -1.65 -0.53
N ARG A 875 7.58 -2.46 0.19
CA ARG A 875 7.05 -3.36 1.23
C ARG A 875 6.28 -2.62 2.32
N ASP A 876 6.75 -1.44 2.68
CA ASP A 876 6.18 -0.57 3.73
C ASP A 876 4.82 0.02 3.33
N SER A 877 4.42 -0.08 2.06
CA SER A 877 3.11 0.34 1.58
C SER A 877 2.01 -0.63 2.01
N ILE A 878 0.84 -0.10 2.36
CA ILE A 878 -0.36 -0.89 2.65
C ILE A 878 -0.79 -1.75 1.44
N ASN A 879 -0.51 -1.30 0.22
CA ASN A 879 -0.92 -1.98 -1.00
C ASN A 879 0.14 -2.94 -1.57
N SER A 880 1.24 -3.18 -0.86
CA SER A 880 2.33 -4.06 -1.32
C SER A 880 1.87 -5.49 -1.64
N LEU A 881 0.80 -5.93 -0.97
CA LEU A 881 0.19 -7.25 -1.09
C LEU A 881 -1.34 -7.12 -1.24
N ALA A 882 -1.79 -6.15 -2.03
CA ALA A 882 -3.20 -5.94 -2.29
C ALA A 882 -3.87 -7.18 -2.92
N LEU A 883 -5.05 -7.55 -2.41
CA LEU A 883 -5.85 -8.65 -2.92
C LEU A 883 -7.05 -8.14 -3.70
N ASN A 884 -7.41 -8.88 -4.75
CA ASN A 884 -8.63 -8.65 -5.50
C ASN A 884 -9.82 -9.21 -4.71
N GLU A 885 -10.61 -8.30 -4.14
CA GLU A 885 -11.83 -8.64 -3.39
C GLU A 885 -12.95 -9.18 -4.30
N ASN A 886 -12.99 -8.75 -5.56
CA ASN A 886 -14.08 -8.99 -6.49
C ASN A 886 -13.54 -9.40 -7.87
N PRO A 887 -12.98 -10.60 -8.03
CA PRO A 887 -12.37 -11.05 -9.28
C PRO A 887 -13.32 -11.16 -10.47
N HIS A 888 -14.61 -11.31 -10.19
CA HIS A 888 -15.67 -11.34 -11.18
C HIS A 888 -15.94 -9.97 -11.84
N TYR A 889 -15.46 -8.88 -11.24
CA TYR A 889 -15.53 -7.55 -11.86
C TYR A 889 -14.44 -7.44 -12.93
N LYS A 890 -14.87 -7.42 -14.20
CA LYS A 890 -13.97 -7.36 -15.37
C LYS A 890 -13.48 -5.95 -15.73
N HIS A 891 -13.83 -4.94 -14.94
CA HIS A 891 -13.44 -3.56 -15.23
C HIS A 891 -12.07 -3.21 -14.65
N GLN A 892 -11.45 -2.14 -15.13
CA GLN A 892 -10.10 -1.76 -14.73
C GLN A 892 -10.11 -1.01 -13.39
N ARG A 893 -9.39 -1.54 -12.40
CA ARG A 893 -9.13 -0.84 -11.13
C ARG A 893 -7.78 -0.13 -11.17
N MET A 894 -7.75 1.14 -10.74
CA MET A 894 -6.58 2.00 -10.79
C MET A 894 -5.85 2.10 -9.44
N LEU A 895 -4.53 2.05 -9.48
CA LEU A 895 -3.59 2.38 -8.41
C LEU A 895 -2.82 3.65 -8.80
N VAL A 896 -2.68 4.56 -7.85
CA VAL A 896 -1.91 5.79 -8.00
C VAL A 896 -0.68 5.73 -7.09
N ALA A 897 0.48 6.10 -7.60
CA ALA A 897 1.71 6.20 -6.81
C ALA A 897 2.24 7.64 -6.80
N ARG A 898 2.72 8.11 -5.65
CA ARG A 898 3.39 9.42 -5.55
C ARG A 898 4.71 9.42 -6.29
N THR A 899 5.55 8.43 -5.98
CA THR A 899 6.91 8.34 -6.52
C THR A 899 7.08 7.03 -7.28
N VAL A 900 7.67 7.16 -8.46
CA VAL A 900 8.02 6.06 -9.34
C VAL A 900 9.53 6.05 -9.47
N SER A 901 10.15 4.90 -9.18
CA SER A 901 11.60 4.73 -9.26
C SER A 901 11.96 3.44 -9.99
N VAL A 902 13.16 3.35 -10.52
CA VAL A 902 13.66 2.15 -11.22
C VAL A 902 14.72 1.47 -10.37
N ASN A 903 14.72 0.13 -10.36
CA ASN A 903 15.70 -0.65 -9.60
C ASN A 903 17.12 -0.53 -10.17
N SER A 904 18.12 -0.72 -9.31
CA SER A 904 19.54 -0.50 -9.62
C SER A 904 20.15 -1.48 -10.62
N THR A 905 19.53 -2.65 -10.84
CA THR A 905 20.04 -3.74 -11.71
C THR A 905 19.56 -3.68 -13.16
N GLY A 906 18.74 -2.68 -13.53
CA GLY A 906 18.25 -2.52 -14.88
C GLY A 906 16.77 -2.18 -14.97
N SER A 907 16.40 -1.67 -16.13
CA SER A 907 15.15 -1.01 -16.52
C SER A 907 13.86 -1.86 -16.44
N THR A 908 13.88 -3.08 -15.92
CA THR A 908 12.77 -4.04 -16.09
C THR A 908 11.70 -4.01 -14.98
N CYS A 909 12.02 -3.64 -13.73
CA CYS A 909 11.01 -3.39 -12.67
C CYS A 909 10.97 -1.93 -12.24
N ILE A 910 9.74 -1.40 -12.18
CA ILE A 910 9.43 -0.10 -11.60
C ILE A 910 8.99 -0.30 -10.14
N LEU A 911 9.59 0.44 -9.22
CA LEU A 911 9.25 0.46 -7.80
C LEU A 911 8.33 1.65 -7.47
N LEU A 912 7.16 1.36 -6.93
CA LEU A 912 6.15 2.33 -6.51
C LEU A 912 6.22 2.58 -5.01
N ARG A 913 6.15 3.87 -4.62
CA ARG A 913 6.09 4.31 -3.22
C ARG A 913 4.88 5.18 -2.96
N ASP A 914 4.42 5.16 -1.70
CA ASP A 914 3.29 5.95 -1.19
C ASP A 914 2.05 5.80 -2.08
N THR A 915 1.47 4.61 -2.08
CA THR A 915 0.45 4.22 -3.05
C THR A 915 -0.96 4.42 -2.48
N SER A 916 -1.92 4.67 -3.39
CA SER A 916 -3.34 4.76 -3.08
C SER A 916 -4.14 3.97 -4.11
N LEU A 917 -4.81 2.92 -3.67
CA LEU A 917 -5.69 2.12 -4.51
C LEU A 917 -7.04 2.83 -4.60
N MET A 918 -7.48 3.09 -5.83
CA MET A 918 -8.73 3.79 -6.07
C MET A 918 -9.94 2.87 -5.80
N PRO A 919 -11.11 3.45 -5.49
CA PRO A 919 -12.34 2.70 -5.37
C PRO A 919 -12.67 1.92 -6.64
N ASP A 920 -13.32 0.78 -6.47
CA ASP A 920 -13.65 -0.17 -7.53
C ASP A 920 -14.93 0.28 -8.27
N ILE A 921 -14.82 1.40 -8.98
CA ILE A 921 -15.91 2.07 -9.71
C ILE A 921 -15.62 1.97 -11.22
N PRO A 922 -16.54 1.42 -12.05
CA PRO A 922 -16.35 1.36 -13.50
C PRO A 922 -16.22 2.75 -14.11
N GLY A 923 -15.38 2.88 -15.14
CA GLY A 923 -15.17 4.16 -15.82
C GLY A 923 -14.36 5.17 -15.01
N LEU A 924 -14.00 4.87 -13.76
CA LEU A 924 -13.20 5.77 -12.91
C LEU A 924 -11.81 6.09 -13.51
N PRO A 925 -11.01 5.12 -14.00
CA PRO A 925 -9.72 5.44 -14.62
C PRO A 925 -9.87 6.37 -15.83
N ALA A 926 -10.92 6.13 -16.64
CA ALA A 926 -11.24 6.95 -17.78
C ALA A 926 -11.65 8.37 -17.37
N LEU A 927 -12.57 8.54 -16.41
CA LEU A 927 -13.03 9.85 -15.92
C LEU A 927 -11.91 10.69 -15.31
N VAL A 928 -11.11 10.09 -14.42
CA VAL A 928 -10.01 10.79 -13.74
C VAL A 928 -9.03 11.34 -14.78
N THR A 929 -8.73 10.56 -15.81
CA THR A 929 -7.85 10.99 -16.88
C THR A 929 -8.56 11.97 -17.84
N MET A 930 -9.84 11.74 -18.13
CA MET A 930 -10.67 12.61 -18.98
C MET A 930 -11.01 13.94 -18.34
N PHE A 931 -10.74 14.21 -17.06
CA PHE A 931 -10.74 15.59 -16.54
C PHE A 931 -9.75 16.52 -17.27
N THR A 932 -9.00 16.00 -18.24
CA THR A 932 -8.15 16.73 -19.20
C THR A 932 -8.68 16.76 -20.65
N SER A 933 -9.75 16.02 -20.96
CA SER A 933 -10.26 15.66 -22.30
C SER A 933 -11.57 16.29 -22.85
N ARG A 934 -11.79 16.33 -24.18
CA ARG A 934 -13.09 16.65 -24.83
C ARG A 934 -13.48 15.63 -25.90
N THR A 935 -14.80 15.40 -26.06
CA THR A 935 -15.59 14.62 -27.07
C THR A 935 -15.70 13.08 -26.92
N CYS A 936 -16.71 12.44 -27.53
CA CYS A 936 -17.11 11.03 -27.30
C CYS A 936 -16.22 10.04 -28.08
N TYR A 937 -15.63 9.06 -27.39
CA TYR A 937 -14.71 8.08 -27.99
C TYR A 937 -14.87 6.69 -27.36
N THR A 938 -14.21 5.68 -27.92
CA THR A 938 -14.10 4.31 -27.38
C THR A 938 -12.83 4.11 -26.55
N GLY A 939 -11.95 5.11 -26.54
CA GLY A 939 -10.72 5.18 -25.75
C GLY A 939 -10.12 6.59 -25.86
N ALA A 940 -9.11 6.88 -25.06
CA ALA A 940 -8.40 8.16 -25.10
C ALA A 940 -6.88 7.95 -25.04
N LEU A 941 -6.16 8.71 -25.85
CA LEU A 941 -4.73 8.94 -25.66
C LEU A 941 -4.59 10.25 -24.89
N CYS A 942 -4.12 10.19 -23.65
CA CYS A 942 -3.98 11.33 -22.77
C CYS A 942 -2.50 11.70 -22.64
N GLY A 943 -2.17 12.97 -22.89
CA GLY A 943 -0.80 13.47 -22.87
C GLY A 943 -0.72 14.91 -23.39
N LEU A 944 0.48 15.38 -23.70
CA LEU A 944 0.69 16.74 -24.22
C LEU A 944 0.15 16.95 -25.64
N GLY A 945 -0.25 15.88 -26.32
CA GLY A 945 -0.70 15.90 -27.70
C GLY A 945 0.44 15.66 -28.68
N TRP A 946 0.24 16.07 -29.92
CA TRP A 946 1.13 15.77 -31.03
C TRP A 946 1.59 17.05 -31.75
N ASN A 947 2.76 17.00 -32.40
CA ASN A 947 3.31 18.11 -33.14
C ASN A 947 2.74 18.16 -34.56
N SER A 948 2.04 19.25 -34.90
CA SER A 948 1.36 19.44 -36.18
C SER A 948 2.24 19.23 -37.43
N GLN A 949 3.55 19.47 -37.30
CA GLN A 949 4.52 19.35 -38.39
C GLN A 949 5.13 17.94 -38.49
N THR A 950 5.52 17.34 -37.37
CA THR A 950 6.20 16.03 -37.38
C THR A 950 5.26 14.83 -37.30
N GLN A 951 3.99 15.05 -36.94
CA GLN A 951 2.99 13.99 -36.69
C GLN A 951 3.36 13.04 -35.53
N GLU A 952 4.35 13.39 -34.71
CA GLU A 952 4.79 12.62 -33.55
C GLU A 952 4.21 13.21 -32.25
N GLY A 953 4.11 12.38 -31.19
CA GLY A 953 3.76 12.84 -29.85
C GLY A 953 4.76 13.88 -29.33
N ILE A 954 4.29 14.88 -28.60
CA ILE A 954 5.15 15.92 -27.99
C ILE A 954 5.97 15.33 -26.83
N LEU A 955 5.40 14.37 -26.10
CA LEU A 955 6.06 13.66 -25.01
C LEU A 955 5.55 12.20 -24.94
N PRO A 956 5.84 11.39 -25.97
CA PRO A 956 5.20 10.08 -26.18
C PRO A 956 5.46 9.09 -25.03
N GLU A 957 6.58 9.21 -24.33
CA GLU A 957 6.92 8.37 -23.18
C GLU A 957 5.97 8.55 -21.98
N ARG A 958 5.20 9.64 -21.92
CA ARG A 958 4.20 9.92 -20.87
C ARG A 958 2.77 9.89 -21.39
N ASP A 959 2.57 9.51 -22.65
CA ASP A 959 1.23 9.31 -23.19
C ASP A 959 0.59 8.06 -22.56
N VAL A 960 -0.66 8.23 -22.14
CA VAL A 960 -1.48 7.20 -21.49
C VAL A 960 -2.57 6.75 -22.45
N GLU A 961 -2.57 5.47 -22.81
CA GLU A 961 -3.60 4.85 -23.63
C GLU A 961 -4.68 4.24 -22.71
N LEU A 962 -5.92 4.72 -22.85
CA LEU A 962 -7.06 4.26 -22.06
C LEU A 962 -8.11 3.64 -22.94
N THR A 963 -8.52 2.43 -22.56
CA THR A 963 -9.71 1.76 -23.09
C THR A 963 -10.90 2.07 -22.20
N PHE A 964 -12.02 2.51 -22.76
CA PHE A 964 -13.22 2.74 -21.96
C PHE A 964 -13.97 1.42 -21.72
N ASP A 965 -14.28 1.17 -20.46
CA ASP A 965 -15.12 0.09 -19.93
C ASP A 965 -16.58 0.51 -19.75
N VAL A 966 -16.89 1.79 -19.99
CA VAL A 966 -18.21 2.41 -19.87
C VAL A 966 -18.48 3.30 -21.09
N LYS A 967 -19.75 3.44 -21.47
CA LYS A 967 -20.16 4.36 -22.54
C LYS A 967 -20.12 5.81 -22.04
N PHE A 968 -19.35 6.66 -22.71
CA PHE A 968 -19.33 8.11 -22.49
C PHE A 968 -20.14 8.84 -23.54
N ASP A 969 -21.02 9.75 -23.11
CA ASP A 969 -21.83 10.58 -24.00
C ASP A 969 -21.52 12.08 -23.89
N VAL A 970 -22.26 12.90 -24.64
CA VAL A 970 -22.08 14.36 -24.69
C VAL A 970 -22.45 15.02 -23.35
N ASP A 971 -23.37 14.43 -22.59
CA ASP A 971 -23.79 14.94 -21.29
C ASP A 971 -22.68 14.76 -20.25
N ASP A 972 -21.92 13.67 -20.31
CA ASP A 972 -20.73 13.49 -19.48
C ASP A 972 -19.66 14.54 -19.78
N ILE A 973 -19.43 14.85 -21.06
CA ILE A 973 -18.46 15.86 -21.48
C ILE A 973 -18.87 17.27 -21.04
N THR A 974 -20.17 17.59 -21.10
CA THR A 974 -20.67 18.88 -20.61
C THR A 974 -20.48 19.00 -19.09
N LYS A 975 -20.75 17.95 -18.30
CA LYS A 975 -20.46 17.92 -16.85
C LYS A 975 -18.98 18.09 -16.56
N ILE A 976 -18.10 17.40 -17.29
CA ILE A 976 -16.64 17.54 -17.15
C ILE A 976 -16.18 18.96 -17.47
N ASN A 977 -16.69 19.56 -18.55
CA ASN A 977 -16.37 20.94 -18.91
C ASN A 977 -16.88 21.94 -17.88
N ALA A 978 -18.09 21.75 -17.33
CA ALA A 978 -18.63 22.58 -16.27
C ALA A 978 -17.73 22.53 -15.03
N LEU A 979 -17.29 21.33 -14.63
CA LEU A 979 -16.32 21.16 -13.54
C LEU A 979 -15.02 21.92 -13.84
N ARG A 980 -14.44 21.80 -15.05
CA ARG A 980 -13.23 22.55 -15.42
C ARG A 980 -13.42 24.06 -15.34
N VAL A 981 -14.56 24.57 -15.76
CA VAL A 981 -14.88 26.00 -15.66
C VAL A 981 -14.92 26.43 -14.20
N ALA A 982 -15.52 25.63 -13.32
CA ALA A 982 -15.55 25.90 -11.89
C ALA A 982 -14.14 25.88 -11.26
N ILE A 983 -13.31 24.88 -11.61
CA ILE A 983 -11.90 24.82 -11.19
C ILE A 983 -11.14 26.06 -11.67
N ASN A 984 -11.29 26.44 -12.94
CA ASN A 984 -10.63 27.63 -13.49
C ASN A 984 -11.05 28.91 -12.78
N ARG A 985 -12.32 29.07 -12.39
CA ARG A 985 -12.75 30.24 -11.59
C ARG A 985 -12.05 30.29 -10.23
N LEU A 986 -11.77 29.14 -9.63
CA LEU A 986 -11.06 29.05 -8.34
C LEU A 986 -9.53 29.24 -8.48
N VAL A 987 -8.94 29.02 -9.64
CA VAL A 987 -7.47 29.05 -9.83
C VAL A 987 -6.98 30.21 -10.70
N CYS A 988 -7.80 30.73 -11.62
CA CYS A 988 -7.36 31.49 -12.80
C CYS A 988 -8.00 32.87 -12.98
N ASP A 989 -8.65 33.49 -12.00
CA ASP A 989 -9.15 34.88 -12.10
C ASP A 989 -8.01 35.95 -12.07
N GLY A 990 -6.86 35.66 -12.70
CA GLY A 990 -5.68 36.52 -12.80
C GLY A 990 -4.67 36.34 -11.66
N PRO A 991 -3.59 37.15 -11.62
CA PRO A 991 -2.55 37.08 -10.59
C PRO A 991 -3.09 37.32 -9.16
N CYS A 992 -4.30 37.86 -9.04
CA CYS A 992 -5.02 38.12 -7.79
C CYS A 992 -6.40 37.44 -7.72
N GLY A 993 -6.67 36.42 -8.56
CA GLY A 993 -8.04 35.94 -8.80
C GLY A 993 -8.79 35.43 -7.57
N THR A 994 -8.12 34.64 -6.73
CA THR A 994 -8.68 34.23 -5.44
C THR A 994 -8.66 35.37 -4.44
N LEU A 995 -7.64 36.25 -4.45
CA LEU A 995 -7.46 37.35 -3.50
C LEU A 995 -8.64 38.33 -3.46
N HIS A 996 -9.44 38.41 -4.52
CA HIS A 996 -10.63 39.27 -4.60
C HIS A 996 -11.95 38.57 -4.24
N LEU A 997 -11.94 37.25 -4.04
CA LEU A 997 -13.12 36.48 -3.65
C LEU A 997 -13.17 36.37 -2.12
N GLY A 998 -14.29 36.79 -1.53
CA GLY A 998 -14.57 36.58 -0.10
C GLY A 998 -14.72 35.08 0.23
N PRO A 999 -14.52 34.69 1.51
CA PRO A 999 -14.52 33.29 1.94
C PRO A 999 -15.85 32.57 1.62
N ASP A 1000 -16.98 33.25 1.74
CA ASP A 1000 -18.31 32.67 1.47
C ASP A 1000 -18.47 32.26 -0.01
N LYS A 1001 -17.98 33.11 -0.93
CA LYS A 1001 -18.05 32.84 -2.37
C LYS A 1001 -17.11 31.70 -2.77
N ILE A 1002 -15.94 31.62 -2.12
CA ILE A 1002 -15.01 30.50 -2.29
C ILE A 1002 -15.67 29.20 -1.81
N GLY A 1003 -16.30 29.22 -0.63
CA GLY A 1003 -17.03 28.06 -0.10
C GLY A 1003 -18.13 27.56 -1.03
N HIS A 1004 -18.92 28.47 -1.61
CA HIS A 1004 -19.95 28.12 -2.59
C HIS A 1004 -19.37 27.48 -3.86
N LEU A 1005 -18.31 28.06 -4.42
CA LEU A 1005 -17.65 27.51 -5.62
C LEU A 1005 -16.99 26.15 -5.36
N GLN A 1006 -16.40 25.96 -4.17
CA GLN A 1006 -15.86 24.67 -3.73
C GLN A 1006 -16.98 23.62 -3.65
N GLU A 1007 -18.12 23.96 -3.06
CA GLU A 1007 -19.26 23.03 -2.96
C GLU A 1007 -19.81 22.67 -4.35
N GLU A 1008 -19.92 23.65 -5.25
CA GLU A 1008 -20.31 23.44 -6.65
C GLU A 1008 -19.34 22.48 -7.38
N CYS A 1009 -18.03 22.63 -7.14
CA CYS A 1009 -17.01 21.72 -7.69
C CYS A 1009 -17.18 20.30 -7.15
N ARG A 1010 -17.36 20.14 -5.83
CA ARG A 1010 -17.53 18.84 -5.16
C ARG A 1010 -18.78 18.12 -5.67
N ASP A 1011 -19.90 18.82 -5.77
CA ASP A 1011 -21.15 18.25 -6.27
C ASP A 1011 -21.07 17.87 -7.75
N SER A 1012 -20.43 18.70 -8.56
CA SER A 1012 -20.23 18.42 -9.99
C SER A 1012 -19.30 17.21 -10.19
N LEU A 1013 -18.25 17.07 -9.36
CA LEU A 1013 -17.36 15.92 -9.37
C LEU A 1013 -18.12 14.62 -9.06
N ILE A 1014 -18.92 14.61 -8.00
CA ILE A 1014 -19.65 13.40 -7.57
C ILE A 1014 -20.71 13.00 -8.60
N ARG A 1015 -21.49 13.97 -9.11
CA ARG A 1015 -22.50 13.72 -10.15
C ARG A 1015 -21.91 13.13 -11.43
N SER A 1016 -20.70 13.52 -11.80
CA SER A 1016 -20.03 13.01 -13.00
C SER A 1016 -19.68 11.52 -12.86
N HIS A 1017 -19.28 11.07 -11.66
CA HIS A 1017 -18.93 9.68 -11.40
C HIS A 1017 -20.14 8.79 -11.12
N SER A 1018 -21.23 9.33 -10.57
CA SER A 1018 -22.45 8.55 -10.36
C SER A 1018 -23.20 8.28 -11.66
N ALA A 1019 -23.32 9.28 -12.55
CA ALA A 1019 -24.10 9.16 -13.78
C ALA A 1019 -23.48 8.19 -14.80
N SER A 1020 -22.18 8.33 -15.07
CA SER A 1020 -21.44 7.48 -16.01
C SER A 1020 -21.53 5.98 -15.66
N SER A 1021 -21.46 5.65 -14.36
CA SER A 1021 -21.56 4.26 -13.88
C SER A 1021 -22.91 3.57 -14.14
N SER A 1022 -23.96 4.33 -14.44
CA SER A 1022 -25.31 3.80 -14.69
C SER A 1022 -25.52 3.26 -16.11
N HIS A 1023 -24.63 3.59 -17.05
CA HIS A 1023 -24.74 3.19 -18.47
C HIS A 1023 -24.03 1.86 -18.80
N CYS A 1024 -23.72 1.04 -17.80
CA CYS A 1024 -23.11 -0.29 -17.95
C CYS A 1024 -24.13 -1.34 -18.45
N THR A 1025 -24.53 -1.27 -19.72
CA THR A 1025 -25.21 -2.41 -20.38
C THR A 1025 -24.21 -3.20 -21.24
N GLU A 1026 -24.04 -4.48 -20.91
CA GLU A 1026 -23.20 -5.52 -21.56
C GLU A 1026 -22.47 -5.12 -22.86
N MET A 1027 -21.26 -4.55 -22.74
CA MET A 1027 -20.29 -4.64 -23.84
C MET A 1027 -19.52 -5.95 -23.72
N LYS A 1028 -19.83 -6.92 -24.59
CA LYS A 1028 -18.92 -8.05 -24.83
C LYS A 1028 -17.65 -7.50 -25.50
N PRO A 1029 -16.44 -7.88 -25.06
CA PRO A 1029 -15.21 -7.53 -25.75
C PRO A 1029 -15.18 -8.35 -27.05
N LYS A 1030 -15.76 -7.79 -28.11
CA LYS A 1030 -15.87 -8.46 -29.41
C LYS A 1030 -15.28 -7.61 -30.52
N TYR A 1031 -14.10 -7.02 -30.32
CA TYR A 1031 -13.30 -6.56 -31.45
C TYR A 1031 -11.81 -6.82 -31.22
N PRO A 1032 -11.09 -7.34 -32.25
CA PRO A 1032 -9.64 -7.46 -32.19
C PRO A 1032 -9.04 -6.07 -32.00
N LYS A 1033 -7.91 -5.99 -31.29
CA LYS A 1033 -7.05 -4.81 -31.17
C LYS A 1033 -6.89 -4.14 -32.54
N CYS A 1034 -7.75 -3.18 -32.85
CA CYS A 1034 -7.74 -2.48 -34.12
C CYS A 1034 -6.66 -1.42 -34.01
N ARG A 1035 -5.41 -1.81 -34.30
CA ARG A 1035 -4.22 -0.95 -34.32
C ARG A 1035 -4.32 0.23 -35.32
N HIS A 1036 -5.47 0.50 -35.92
CA HIS A 1036 -5.61 1.38 -37.10
C HIS A 1036 -6.69 2.45 -36.97
N CYS A 1037 -7.36 2.60 -35.81
CA CYS A 1037 -8.22 3.75 -35.54
C CYS A 1037 -7.51 4.73 -34.59
N HIS A 1038 -6.41 5.34 -35.06
CA HIS A 1038 -5.71 6.39 -34.34
C HIS A 1038 -6.44 7.73 -34.55
N LEU A 1039 -7.30 8.12 -33.61
CA LEU A 1039 -7.74 9.51 -33.47
C LEU A 1039 -7.05 10.10 -32.24
N ALA A 1040 -6.03 10.93 -32.46
CA ALA A 1040 -5.29 11.62 -31.41
C ALA A 1040 -6.11 12.80 -30.87
N LEU A 1041 -6.42 12.78 -29.59
CA LEU A 1041 -7.03 13.91 -28.89
C LEU A 1041 -5.99 14.58 -28.01
N VAL A 1042 -5.81 15.88 -28.22
CA VAL A 1042 -4.88 16.71 -27.45
C VAL A 1042 -5.59 17.19 -26.20
N LEU A 1043 -5.14 16.71 -25.04
CA LEU A 1043 -5.79 16.93 -23.74
C LEU A 1043 -4.90 17.81 -22.87
N SER A 1044 -5.07 19.12 -23.03
CA SER A 1044 -4.33 20.14 -22.28
C SER A 1044 -4.80 20.19 -20.81
N SER A 1045 -3.83 20.23 -19.91
CA SER A 1045 -3.99 20.28 -18.45
C SER A 1045 -5.01 21.32 -17.98
N ALA A 1046 -5.78 20.96 -16.94
CA ALA A 1046 -6.93 21.70 -16.39
C ALA A 1046 -6.62 23.08 -15.79
N VAL A 1047 -5.43 23.64 -16.02
CA VAL A 1047 -4.95 24.88 -15.38
C VAL A 1047 -4.44 25.90 -16.40
N THR A 1048 -4.50 25.62 -17.71
CA THR A 1048 -3.92 26.51 -18.72
C THR A 1048 -4.89 26.84 -19.86
N ARG A 1049 -5.67 27.91 -19.69
CA ARG A 1049 -5.92 28.91 -20.76
C ARG A 1049 -6.71 30.12 -20.25
N ASP A 1050 -6.03 31.26 -20.25
CA ASP A 1050 -6.61 32.57 -20.51
C ASP A 1050 -7.12 32.61 -21.96
N VAL A 1051 -8.43 32.70 -22.20
CA VAL A 1051 -9.04 33.51 -23.29
C VAL A 1051 -10.54 33.76 -22.94
N SER A 1052 -10.94 35.04 -22.95
CA SER A 1052 -12.31 35.54 -22.82
C SER A 1052 -13.12 35.37 -24.12
N PRO A 1053 -14.47 35.50 -24.09
CA PRO A 1053 -15.38 34.70 -24.91
C PRO A 1053 -15.71 35.34 -26.26
N SER A 1054 -15.83 34.54 -27.32
CA SER A 1054 -16.67 34.92 -28.46
C SER A 1054 -17.11 33.70 -29.28
N PHE A 1055 -18.40 33.39 -29.15
CA PHE A 1055 -19.29 32.86 -30.18
C PHE A 1055 -18.99 31.50 -30.86
N TYR A 1056 -20.06 31.00 -31.47
CA TYR A 1056 -20.23 29.81 -32.33
C TYR A 1056 -20.62 28.53 -31.60
N SER A 1057 -21.93 28.27 -31.49
CA SER A 1057 -22.83 27.81 -32.57
C SER A 1057 -22.57 26.34 -32.90
N ILE A 1058 -23.54 25.54 -32.48
CA ILE A 1058 -23.96 24.26 -33.03
C ILE A 1058 -23.56 24.13 -34.51
N LYS A 1059 -22.74 23.12 -34.81
CA LYS A 1059 -22.91 22.23 -35.97
C LYS A 1059 -22.14 20.94 -35.75
#